data_AF-B9XHD6-F1
#
_entry.id   AF-B9XHD6-F1
#
_cell.length_a   1.000
_cell.length_b   1.000
_cell.length_c   1.000
_cell.angle_alpha   90.00
_cell.angle_beta   90.00
_cell.angle_gamma   90.00
#
_symmetry.space_group_name_H-M   'P 1'
#
loop_
_entity.id
_entity.type
_entity.pdbx_description
1 polymer ?
#
loop_
_entity_poly.entity_id
_entity_poly.type
_entity_poly.pdbx_seq_one_letter_code
_entity_poly.pdbx_strand_id
1 'polypeptide(L)'
;MKCSNQEARFFQGRSTGTHRRRHDFESGSILRLSALLLVLLFVAGGVLAKPATRGPEPILLVVMDPLAKELACACVKGHGQRDYRKLAARMETTLKQRVSIEFSDDLAESMVGVSPAREVIVVGDQSLVAHGAKKAGLPCHPVCELTDPDGNTTLTALFIARFDDPARELKDLGGRKVLFGLADGDEKVAASLAALRAAGVEPVGTPEKHASFSDAALDLLDSQSSPPPVAVIPSYALALLEGCGSVKPGNLKVIGKTQPVPFITVFVADTIPAERQQKLLKTLLNINADAKLLKAMESRDGFRPVQGREPGGTKASTGPNWPDWRGPARDGHVPRLPARLPVTARFVWKKAAMIGGLAGLSVSGERLILAERDFDEEHDVYRCLNAHNGELLWRVEFPARGKLDYGQAPRATPVIHADKAYLLGAFGDLRCVNLTNGRLIWQRSLPREFKATLPTWGMCATPLLVDDLLIVNPGGTNASLVALDCATGHTRWTTPGLPAAYSAFICGEFGSRRQVVGYDRNSLGGWDVKTGRRLWQLVPPAEGDFNVPTPVAVDGGVIVSTENNGTRFYRFDESGRIIATPAAQYADLSPDTVSPVVTCGRVFGANSGLRCLDLHNGLKPVWHRQEAALDDHLTLIADDDRVLVITLRGELILLDGRTDTCTIISRLRLFDDDVEVYSHPALVGTRLYVRGGSSLVCVDLGTD
;
A
#
# COMPACT_ATOMS: atom_id res chain seq x y z
N MET A 1 36.58 -30.71 64.34
CA MET A 1 35.74 -29.80 65.16
C MET A 1 34.35 -29.78 64.52
N LYS A 2 33.43 -30.61 65.03
CA LYS A 2 32.21 -30.25 65.83
C LYS A 2 31.27 -29.28 65.08
N CYS A 3 29.97 -29.47 64.90
CA CYS A 3 28.95 -30.49 65.28
C CYS A 3 27.66 -30.09 64.51
N SER A 4 27.03 -30.96 63.70
CA SER A 4 25.82 -31.79 63.99
C SER A 4 24.43 -31.09 63.90
N ASN A 5 23.68 -31.44 62.85
CA ASN A 5 22.39 -32.18 62.81
C ASN A 5 21.09 -31.76 63.56
N GLN A 6 19.99 -32.20 62.93
CA GLN A 6 18.62 -32.55 63.42
C GLN A 6 17.57 -31.43 63.56
N GLU A 7 16.25 -31.63 63.38
CA GLU A 7 15.39 -32.59 62.68
C GLU A 7 13.91 -32.13 62.83
N ALA A 8 13.05 -32.59 61.91
CA ALA A 8 11.66 -33.03 62.13
C ALA A 8 10.44 -32.08 62.37
N ARG A 9 9.32 -32.63 61.88
CA ARG A 9 7.94 -32.14 61.65
C ARG A 9 7.07 -32.05 62.93
N PHE A 10 5.98 -31.25 62.94
CA PHE A 10 4.55 -31.68 63.07
C PHE A 10 3.57 -30.51 63.40
N PHE A 11 2.45 -30.46 62.64
CA PHE A 11 1.03 -30.13 62.92
C PHE A 11 0.50 -28.94 63.79
N GLN A 12 -0.75 -28.58 63.43
CA GLN A 12 -1.77 -27.71 64.07
C GLN A 12 -1.74 -26.23 63.65
N GLY A 13 -2.83 -25.54 63.28
CA GLY A 13 -4.25 -25.77 63.50
C GLY A 13 -4.87 -24.51 64.12
N ARG A 14 -5.59 -23.72 63.31
CA ARG A 14 -6.56 -22.63 63.61
C ARG A 14 -6.65 -22.04 65.04
N SER A 15 -6.73 -20.71 65.13
CA SER A 15 -7.99 -19.95 65.37
C SER A 15 -7.75 -18.54 65.95
N THR A 16 -8.61 -17.58 65.54
CA THR A 16 -9.22 -16.44 66.29
C THR A 16 -8.32 -15.56 67.19
N GLY A 17 -8.40 -14.23 67.24
CA GLY A 17 -9.48 -13.29 66.99
C GLY A 17 -9.39 -12.16 68.04
N THR A 18 -9.46 -10.91 67.57
CA THR A 18 -10.04 -9.68 68.18
C THR A 18 -9.78 -9.24 69.63
N HIS A 19 -9.50 -7.92 69.80
CA HIS A 19 -10.10 -7.00 70.80
C HIS A 19 -9.60 -5.55 70.53
N ARG A 20 -10.36 -4.45 70.54
CA ARG A 20 -11.27 -3.80 71.53
C ARG A 20 -12.25 -2.87 70.76
N ARG A 21 -13.58 -2.78 70.96
CA ARG A 21 -14.49 -2.30 72.04
C ARG A 21 -14.40 -0.81 72.46
N ARG A 22 -15.52 -0.07 72.27
CA ARG A 22 -16.46 0.54 73.27
C ARG A 22 -17.59 1.31 72.52
N HIS A 23 -18.88 0.92 72.66
CA HIS A 23 -19.96 1.33 73.62
C HIS A 23 -20.51 2.76 73.39
N ASP A 24 -21.82 2.98 73.15
CA ASP A 24 -23.01 3.00 74.05
C ASP A 24 -24.33 3.06 73.21
N PHE A 25 -25.59 3.01 73.67
CA PHE A 25 -26.40 2.26 74.65
C PHE A 25 -27.88 2.42 74.20
N GLU A 26 -28.77 1.54 74.65
CA GLU A 26 -30.15 1.23 74.16
C GLU A 26 -31.29 2.27 74.39
N SER A 27 -32.43 2.11 73.70
CA SER A 27 -33.72 1.60 74.25
C SER A 27 -35.01 2.10 73.54
N GLY A 28 -36.07 1.26 73.50
CA GLY A 28 -37.48 1.72 73.54
C GLY A 28 -38.44 1.28 72.40
N SER A 29 -39.61 0.76 72.77
CA SER A 29 -40.57 -0.03 71.97
C SER A 29 -41.90 0.71 71.62
N ILE A 30 -42.74 0.09 70.76
CA ILE A 30 -44.24 0.10 70.71
C ILE A 30 -45.00 0.95 69.63
N LEU A 31 -45.81 0.21 68.81
CA LEU A 31 -47.09 0.45 68.10
C LEU A 31 -47.43 1.79 67.38
N ARG A 32 -47.92 1.70 66.12
CA ARG A 32 -49.34 1.94 65.70
C ARG A 32 -49.50 2.10 64.16
N LEU A 33 -50.21 1.12 63.59
CA LEU A 33 -51.22 1.11 62.51
C LEU A 33 -51.74 2.43 61.85
N SER A 34 -52.19 2.25 60.59
CA SER A 34 -53.23 2.97 59.77
C SER A 34 -52.68 3.85 58.64
N ALA A 35 -53.13 3.84 57.37
CA ALA A 35 -54.38 3.33 56.79
C ALA A 35 -54.26 2.96 55.29
N LEU A 36 -55.12 2.03 54.89
CA LEU A 36 -55.41 1.53 53.53
C LEU A 36 -56.27 2.52 52.71
N LEU A 37 -56.24 2.31 51.37
CA LEU A 37 -57.37 2.25 50.42
C LEU A 37 -57.63 3.40 49.42
N LEU A 38 -57.35 3.12 48.14
CA LEU A 38 -58.26 3.19 46.96
C LEU A 38 -57.52 2.50 45.78
N VAL A 39 -57.73 1.23 45.38
CA VAL A 39 -58.86 0.57 44.67
C VAL A 39 -59.09 1.06 43.22
N LEU A 40 -58.73 0.17 42.27
CA LEU A 40 -59.30 -0.16 40.93
C LEU A 40 -59.75 0.99 40.00
N LEU A 41 -59.52 1.05 38.68
CA LEU A 41 -59.41 0.04 37.61
C LEU A 41 -59.06 0.79 36.30
N PHE A 42 -58.05 0.36 35.55
CA PHE A 42 -58.11 0.34 34.08
C PHE A 42 -57.15 -0.74 33.56
N VAL A 43 -57.72 -1.91 33.30
CA VAL A 43 -57.16 -2.90 32.38
C VAL A 43 -57.50 -2.42 30.97
N ALA A 44 -56.51 -1.92 30.23
CA ALA A 44 -56.47 -1.94 28.76
C ALA A 44 -55.10 -1.47 28.25
N GLY A 45 -54.38 -2.35 27.56
CA GLY A 45 -53.34 -1.96 26.60
C GLY A 45 -51.94 -1.67 27.14
N GLY A 46 -51.25 -2.69 27.66
CA GLY A 46 -49.80 -2.64 27.89
C GLY A 46 -49.11 -3.74 27.10
N VAL A 47 -48.93 -3.54 25.79
CA VAL A 47 -48.02 -4.35 24.99
C VAL A 47 -46.67 -4.37 25.71
N LEU A 48 -46.13 -5.56 26.00
CA LEU A 48 -44.73 -5.72 26.40
C LEU A 48 -43.87 -4.93 25.41
N ALA A 49 -43.34 -3.79 25.84
CA ALA A 49 -42.35 -3.07 25.05
C ALA A 49 -41.15 -4.01 24.93
N LYS A 50 -40.98 -4.59 23.74
CA LYS A 50 -39.72 -5.21 23.32
C LYS A 50 -38.58 -4.24 23.67
N PRO A 51 -37.42 -4.73 24.12
CA PRO A 51 -36.26 -3.87 24.28
C PRO A 51 -36.07 -3.15 22.95
N ALA A 52 -36.06 -1.81 22.99
CA ALA A 52 -35.84 -1.01 21.80
C ALA A 52 -34.56 -1.52 21.16
N THR A 53 -34.69 -2.14 19.99
CA THR A 53 -33.56 -2.49 19.14
C THR A 53 -32.81 -1.20 18.90
N ARG A 54 -31.67 -0.98 19.57
CA ARG A 54 -30.77 0.13 19.26
C ARG A 54 -30.51 0.02 17.76
N GLY A 55 -30.98 1.01 17.01
CA GLY A 55 -30.65 1.12 15.59
C GLY A 55 -29.13 1.12 15.41
N PRO A 56 -28.65 0.89 14.17
CA PRO A 56 -27.22 0.92 13.89
C PRO A 56 -26.60 2.23 14.40
N GLU A 57 -25.42 2.11 15.03
CA GLU A 57 -24.69 3.25 15.56
C GLU A 57 -24.40 4.27 14.42
N PRO A 58 -24.55 5.58 14.67
CA PRO A 58 -24.26 6.58 13.64
C PRO A 58 -22.79 6.55 13.20
N ILE A 59 -22.57 6.73 11.90
CA ILE A 59 -21.23 6.91 11.32
C ILE A 59 -20.66 8.21 11.89
N LEU A 60 -19.43 8.17 12.39
CA LEU A 60 -18.73 9.35 12.86
C LEU A 60 -17.97 10.01 11.71
N LEU A 61 -18.30 11.25 11.38
CA LEU A 61 -17.55 12.11 10.48
C LEU A 61 -16.72 13.09 11.30
N VAL A 62 -15.41 12.86 11.37
CA VAL A 62 -14.47 13.80 11.99
C VAL A 62 -13.96 14.77 10.93
N VAL A 63 -14.15 16.07 11.16
CA VAL A 63 -13.73 17.14 10.26
C VAL A 63 -12.57 17.88 10.90
N MET A 64 -11.43 17.84 10.22
CA MET A 64 -10.16 18.48 10.56
C MET A 64 -9.67 19.41 9.43
N ASP A 65 -10.58 19.84 8.55
CA ASP A 65 -10.26 20.82 7.50
C ASP A 65 -10.15 22.21 8.15
N PRO A 66 -8.98 22.89 8.11
CA PRO A 66 -8.82 24.24 8.66
C PRO A 66 -9.71 25.29 7.95
N LEU A 67 -10.25 24.97 6.78
CA LEU A 67 -11.19 25.80 6.02
C LEU A 67 -12.67 25.44 6.29
N ALA A 68 -12.94 24.52 7.22
CA ALA A 68 -14.30 24.24 7.70
C ALA A 68 -14.85 25.45 8.46
N LYS A 69 -16.12 25.77 8.23
CA LYS A 69 -16.80 26.91 8.85
C LYS A 69 -16.71 26.94 10.39
N GLU A 70 -16.69 25.78 11.02
CA GLU A 70 -16.62 25.62 12.47
C GLU A 70 -15.19 25.75 13.04
N LEU A 71 -14.18 25.54 12.20
CA LEU A 71 -12.76 25.63 12.57
C LEU A 71 -12.12 26.95 12.12
N ALA A 72 -12.70 27.62 11.12
CA ALA A 72 -12.23 28.91 10.61
C ALA A 72 -12.75 30.09 11.44
N CYS A 73 -11.95 31.16 11.56
CA CYS A 73 -12.39 32.40 12.21
C CYS A 73 -13.55 33.05 11.46
N ALA A 74 -14.58 33.48 12.19
CA ALA A 74 -15.75 34.21 11.65
C ALA A 74 -15.39 35.54 10.94
N CYS A 75 -14.18 36.05 11.18
CA CYS A 75 -13.65 37.29 10.63
C CYS A 75 -13.25 37.19 9.13
N VAL A 76 -13.12 35.98 8.59
CA VAL A 76 -12.62 35.77 7.22
C VAL A 76 -13.80 35.67 6.24
N LYS A 77 -14.29 36.82 5.78
CA LYS A 77 -15.43 36.87 4.84
C LYS A 77 -15.00 36.40 3.45
N GLY A 78 -15.47 35.22 3.05
CA GLY A 78 -15.31 34.68 1.69
C GLY A 78 -14.10 33.77 1.48
N HIS A 79 -13.38 33.38 2.53
CA HIS A 79 -12.33 32.35 2.50
C HIS A 79 -12.52 31.43 3.72
N GLY A 80 -12.58 30.11 3.52
CA GLY A 80 -12.62 29.15 4.62
C GLY A 80 -14.00 29.00 5.29
N GLN A 81 -15.05 28.80 4.49
CA GLN A 81 -16.43 28.64 4.99
C GLN A 81 -17.07 27.31 4.54
N ARG A 82 -16.27 26.25 4.42
CA ARG A 82 -16.75 24.93 3.96
C ARG A 82 -17.75 24.35 4.95
N ASP A 83 -18.95 24.05 4.47
CA ASP A 83 -20.11 23.62 5.28
C ASP A 83 -20.26 22.10 5.22
N TYR A 84 -19.50 21.43 6.10
CA TYR A 84 -19.49 19.97 6.21
C TYR A 84 -20.81 19.38 6.73
N ARG A 85 -21.69 20.18 7.36
CA ARG A 85 -23.00 19.70 7.77
C ARG A 85 -23.89 19.40 6.55
N LYS A 86 -23.78 20.18 5.48
CA LYS A 86 -24.47 19.88 4.21
C LYS A 86 -23.94 18.62 3.54
N LEU A 87 -22.62 18.40 3.62
CA LEU A 87 -21.99 17.17 3.14
C LEU A 87 -22.49 15.96 3.93
N ALA A 88 -22.52 16.05 5.26
CA ALA A 88 -23.05 14.99 6.13
C ALA A 88 -24.51 14.65 5.81
N ALA A 89 -25.37 15.65 5.62
CA ALA A 89 -26.78 15.42 5.24
C ALA A 89 -26.93 14.69 3.89
N ARG A 90 -26.06 15.01 2.92
CA ARG A 90 -25.99 14.29 1.64
C ARG A 90 -25.53 12.84 1.83
N MET A 91 -24.56 12.59 2.71
CA MET A 91 -24.10 11.24 3.07
C MET A 91 -25.22 10.45 3.76
N GLU A 92 -25.92 11.03 4.73
CA GLU A 92 -27.02 10.36 5.45
C GLU A 92 -28.11 9.87 4.48
N THR A 93 -28.50 10.72 3.55
CA THR A 93 -29.51 10.41 2.53
C THR A 93 -29.07 9.24 1.65
N THR A 94 -27.80 9.22 1.24
CA THR A 94 -27.30 8.23 0.28
C THR A 94 -26.94 6.89 0.94
N LEU A 95 -26.36 6.95 2.15
CA LEU A 95 -25.96 5.77 2.92
C LEU A 95 -27.15 5.12 3.65
N LYS A 96 -28.26 5.84 3.80
CA LYS A 96 -29.43 5.43 4.61
C LYS A 96 -29.04 5.12 6.07
N GLN A 97 -28.07 5.85 6.60
CA GLN A 97 -27.58 5.74 7.96
C GLN A 97 -27.28 7.12 8.51
N ARG A 98 -27.51 7.32 9.80
CA ARG A 98 -27.23 8.58 10.48
C ARG A 98 -25.72 8.86 10.49
N VAL A 99 -25.33 10.11 10.28
CA VAL A 99 -23.95 10.59 10.34
C VAL A 99 -23.88 11.62 11.46
N SER A 100 -23.13 11.31 12.51
CA SER A 100 -22.73 12.27 13.54
C SER A 100 -21.47 12.99 13.10
N ILE A 101 -21.43 14.30 13.27
CA ILE A 101 -20.27 15.13 12.90
C ILE A 101 -19.54 15.63 14.15
N GLU A 102 -18.21 15.60 14.09
CA GLU A 102 -17.31 16.15 15.10
C GLU A 102 -16.28 17.02 14.39
N PHE A 103 -16.02 18.21 14.94
CA PHE A 103 -15.00 19.13 14.41
C PHE A 103 -13.86 19.17 15.41
N SER A 104 -12.65 18.87 14.94
CA SER A 104 -11.47 18.77 15.81
C SER A 104 -10.21 19.03 15.00
N ASP A 105 -9.17 19.52 15.67
CA ASP A 105 -7.80 19.61 15.18
C ASP A 105 -6.90 18.45 15.67
N ASP A 106 -7.34 17.64 16.64
CA ASP A 106 -6.69 16.40 17.09
C ASP A 106 -7.62 15.18 16.91
N LEU A 107 -7.27 14.34 15.94
CA LEU A 107 -8.00 13.10 15.66
C LEU A 107 -7.92 12.12 16.83
N ALA A 108 -6.78 12.05 17.54
CA ALA A 108 -6.61 11.11 18.64
C ALA A 108 -7.52 11.44 19.82
N GLU A 109 -7.72 12.73 20.11
CA GLU A 109 -8.71 13.16 21.11
C GLU A 109 -10.13 12.81 20.68
N SER A 110 -10.46 13.02 19.40
CA SER A 110 -11.78 12.69 18.83
C SER A 110 -12.10 11.19 18.94
N MET A 111 -11.07 10.33 18.93
CA MET A 111 -11.23 8.87 19.04
C MET A 111 -11.31 8.37 20.49
N VAL A 112 -11.07 9.21 21.50
CA VAL A 112 -11.15 8.78 22.91
C VAL A 112 -12.58 8.37 23.25
N GLY A 113 -12.76 7.12 23.68
CA GLY A 113 -14.07 6.57 24.04
C GLY A 113 -14.96 6.19 22.85
N VAL A 114 -14.46 6.33 21.61
CA VAL A 114 -15.13 5.81 20.42
C VAL A 114 -15.00 4.29 20.39
N SER A 115 -16.12 3.60 20.16
CA SER A 115 -16.14 2.14 20.02
C SER A 115 -15.24 1.68 18.85
N PRO A 116 -14.39 0.65 19.02
CA PRO A 116 -13.56 0.12 17.92
C PRO A 116 -14.36 -0.39 16.71
N ALA A 117 -15.64 -0.71 16.90
CA ALA A 117 -16.54 -1.16 15.84
C ALA A 117 -17.31 0.00 15.17
N ARG A 118 -17.18 1.23 15.68
CA ARG A 118 -17.87 2.38 15.12
C ARG A 118 -17.24 2.74 13.79
N GLU A 119 -18.10 3.02 12.82
CA GLU A 119 -17.68 3.46 11.49
C GLU A 119 -17.22 4.91 11.52
N VAL A 120 -16.01 5.16 11.01
CA VAL A 120 -15.38 6.49 11.04
C VAL A 120 -14.98 6.93 9.64
N ILE A 121 -15.35 8.16 9.31
CA ILE A 121 -14.89 8.92 8.15
C ILE A 121 -14.12 10.11 8.70
N VAL A 122 -12.95 10.41 8.15
CA VAL A 122 -12.18 11.60 8.52
C VAL A 122 -12.01 12.48 7.28
N VAL A 123 -12.20 13.78 7.41
CA VAL A 123 -11.87 14.73 6.33
C VAL A 123 -10.94 15.79 6.89
N GLY A 124 -9.78 15.97 6.28
CA GLY A 124 -8.85 16.97 6.75
C GLY A 124 -7.57 17.01 5.95
N ASP A 125 -6.64 17.79 6.45
CA ASP A 125 -5.29 17.84 5.92
C ASP A 125 -4.63 16.45 5.95
N GLN A 126 -4.15 16.00 4.79
CA GLN A 126 -3.63 14.64 4.64
C GLN A 126 -2.57 14.28 5.68
N SER A 127 -1.65 15.19 5.96
CA SER A 127 -0.55 14.96 6.90
C SER A 127 -1.03 14.93 8.36
N LEU A 128 -1.97 15.80 8.74
CA LEU A 128 -2.55 15.84 10.10
C LEU A 128 -3.40 14.60 10.37
N VAL A 129 -4.22 14.19 9.40
CA VAL A 129 -5.06 12.99 9.53
C VAL A 129 -4.18 11.75 9.65
N ALA A 130 -3.14 11.61 8.82
CA ALA A 130 -2.22 10.48 8.89
C ALA A 130 -1.52 10.38 10.26
N HIS A 131 -1.03 11.51 10.80
CA HIS A 131 -0.41 11.56 12.11
C HIS A 131 -1.42 11.21 13.23
N GLY A 132 -2.58 11.86 13.22
CA GLY A 132 -3.63 11.66 14.21
C GLY A 132 -4.19 10.23 14.20
N ALA A 133 -4.37 9.64 13.02
CA ALA A 133 -4.89 8.28 12.87
C ALA A 133 -3.92 7.24 13.44
N LYS A 134 -2.61 7.44 13.23
CA LYS A 134 -1.56 6.62 13.83
C LYS A 134 -1.57 6.73 15.36
N LYS A 135 -1.65 7.94 15.90
CA LYS A 135 -1.73 8.20 17.36
C LYS A 135 -2.99 7.58 17.98
N ALA A 136 -4.10 7.61 17.24
CA ALA A 136 -5.38 7.04 17.65
C ALA A 136 -5.48 5.51 17.50
N GLY A 137 -4.54 4.87 16.77
CA GLY A 137 -4.67 3.47 16.38
C GLY A 137 -5.85 3.20 15.44
N LEU A 138 -6.25 4.20 14.64
CA LEU A 138 -7.36 4.12 13.68
C LEU A 138 -6.81 3.78 12.28
N PRO A 139 -6.97 2.54 11.77
CA PRO A 139 -6.57 2.23 10.40
C PRO A 139 -7.54 2.91 9.43
N CYS A 140 -7.02 3.82 8.61
CA CYS A 140 -7.80 4.50 7.58
C CYS A 140 -6.97 4.77 6.33
N HIS A 141 -7.65 4.90 5.19
CA HIS A 141 -7.01 5.15 3.90
C HIS A 141 -7.70 6.29 3.14
N PRO A 142 -6.96 7.07 2.34
CA PRO A 142 -7.53 8.19 1.57
C PRO A 142 -8.33 7.65 0.38
N VAL A 143 -9.49 8.27 0.11
CA VAL A 143 -10.42 7.88 -0.95
C VAL A 143 -10.71 8.98 -1.98
N CYS A 144 -10.73 10.25 -1.56
CA CYS A 144 -11.01 11.40 -2.43
C CYS A 144 -10.30 12.65 -1.93
N GLU A 145 -9.94 13.54 -2.84
CA GLU A 145 -9.39 14.87 -2.55
C GLU A 145 -10.42 15.94 -2.93
N LEU A 146 -10.57 16.96 -2.09
CA LEU A 146 -11.46 18.08 -2.37
C LEU A 146 -10.74 19.09 -3.27
N THR A 147 -11.39 19.52 -4.35
CA THR A 147 -10.86 20.59 -5.20
C THR A 147 -11.09 21.96 -4.58
N ASP A 148 -10.14 22.88 -4.75
CA ASP A 148 -10.29 24.30 -4.47
C ASP A 148 -11.17 25.00 -5.55
N PRO A 149 -11.44 26.32 -5.44
CA PRO A 149 -12.18 27.08 -6.45
C PRO A 149 -11.53 27.10 -7.84
N ASP A 150 -10.22 26.88 -7.94
CA ASP A 150 -9.47 26.84 -9.19
C ASP A 150 -9.40 25.43 -9.79
N GLY A 151 -9.85 24.41 -9.03
CA GLY A 151 -9.87 23.01 -9.42
C GLY A 151 -8.62 22.21 -9.06
N ASN A 152 -7.75 22.72 -8.19
CA ASN A 152 -6.58 22.00 -7.69
C ASN A 152 -6.94 21.20 -6.44
N THR A 153 -6.28 20.06 -6.23
CA THR A 153 -6.40 19.24 -5.00
C THR A 153 -5.19 19.38 -4.07
N THR A 154 -4.23 20.21 -4.47
CA THR A 154 -2.97 20.42 -3.78
C THR A 154 -2.89 21.84 -3.24
N LEU A 155 -2.01 22.04 -2.26
CA LEU A 155 -1.71 23.31 -1.64
C LEU A 155 -0.20 23.56 -1.68
N THR A 156 0.18 24.81 -1.86
CA THR A 156 1.57 25.25 -1.77
C THR A 156 1.81 25.95 -0.44
N ALA A 157 3.00 25.80 0.14
CA ALA A 157 3.44 26.63 1.26
C ALA A 157 4.21 27.85 0.75
N LEU A 158 4.08 28.98 1.45
CA LEU A 158 4.69 30.27 1.14
C LEU A 158 5.83 30.52 2.12
N PHE A 159 6.99 30.89 1.60
CA PHE A 159 8.05 31.51 2.38
C PHE A 159 7.73 33.00 2.48
N ILE A 160 7.52 33.47 3.71
CA ILE A 160 7.21 34.86 4.00
C ILE A 160 8.35 35.51 4.78
N ALA A 161 8.58 36.78 4.46
CA ALA A 161 9.50 37.67 5.16
C ALA A 161 8.79 39.00 5.45
N ARG A 162 9.39 39.86 6.27
CA ARG A 162 8.92 41.23 6.45
C ARG A 162 9.00 41.98 5.13
N PHE A 163 8.09 42.93 4.94
CA PHE A 163 8.04 43.72 3.70
C PHE A 163 9.35 44.48 3.42
N ASP A 164 9.95 45.04 4.47
CA ASP A 164 11.21 45.79 4.44
C ASP A 164 12.47 44.91 4.42
N ASP A 165 12.35 43.59 4.50
CA ASP A 165 13.48 42.67 4.45
C ASP A 165 14.20 42.77 3.08
N PRO A 166 15.53 42.72 2.99
CA PRO A 166 16.23 42.76 1.70
C PRO A 166 16.04 41.50 0.83
N ALA A 167 15.66 40.34 1.41
CA ALA A 167 15.48 39.09 0.67
C ALA A 167 14.33 39.19 -0.35
N ARG A 168 14.57 38.71 -1.57
CA ARG A 168 13.61 38.71 -2.68
C ARG A 168 13.25 37.31 -3.14
N GLU A 169 14.13 36.35 -2.93
CA GLU A 169 14.01 34.98 -3.40
C GLU A 169 14.64 34.00 -2.40
N LEU A 170 14.36 32.71 -2.56
CA LEU A 170 14.81 31.67 -1.62
C LEU A 170 16.33 31.62 -1.45
N LYS A 171 17.12 31.95 -2.48
CA LYS A 171 18.59 31.94 -2.41
C LYS A 171 19.16 33.02 -1.47
N ASP A 172 18.37 34.04 -1.16
CA ASP A 172 18.77 35.13 -0.24
C ASP A 172 18.66 34.73 1.24
N LEU A 173 18.30 33.48 1.52
CA LEU A 173 18.01 32.96 2.86
C LEU A 173 19.21 32.30 3.55
N GLY A 174 20.39 32.34 2.93
CA GLY A 174 21.62 31.80 3.51
C GLY A 174 21.87 32.33 4.94
N GLY A 175 22.06 31.41 5.88
CA GLY A 175 22.36 31.77 7.27
C GLY A 175 21.17 32.24 8.12
N ARG A 176 19.94 32.19 7.60
CA ARG A 176 18.73 32.60 8.34
C ARG A 176 18.04 31.42 9.03
N LYS A 177 17.34 31.73 10.12
CA LYS A 177 16.38 30.81 10.74
C LYS A 177 15.10 30.73 9.92
N VAL A 178 14.49 29.55 9.89
CA VAL A 178 13.20 29.28 9.22
C VAL A 178 12.19 28.79 10.26
N LEU A 179 11.11 29.54 10.44
CA LEU A 179 10.03 29.28 11.39
C LEU A 179 8.91 28.49 10.71
N PHE A 180 8.42 27.43 11.36
CA PHE A 180 7.37 26.57 10.85
C PHE A 180 6.14 26.59 11.75
N GLY A 181 4.96 26.69 11.14
CA GLY A 181 3.69 26.91 11.85
C GLY A 181 3.02 25.72 12.53
N LEU A 182 3.40 24.46 12.26
CA LEU A 182 2.74 23.30 12.87
C LEU A 182 3.78 22.23 13.21
N ALA A 183 3.52 21.50 14.31
CA ALA A 183 4.48 20.55 14.86
C ALA A 183 4.62 19.24 14.06
N ASP A 184 3.61 18.83 13.28
CA ASP A 184 3.66 17.57 12.52
C ASP A 184 2.98 17.67 11.15
N GLY A 185 3.67 17.12 10.13
CA GLY A 185 3.16 17.00 8.76
C GLY A 185 4.31 16.85 7.75
N ASP A 186 4.83 15.62 7.62
CA ASP A 186 6.12 15.31 6.96
C ASP A 186 6.25 15.79 5.51
N GLU A 187 5.16 16.04 4.77
CA GLU A 187 5.25 16.47 3.36
C GLU A 187 5.51 17.98 3.20
N LYS A 188 4.96 18.84 4.07
CA LYS A 188 5.11 20.31 3.94
C LYS A 188 6.48 20.77 4.42
N VAL A 189 6.97 20.21 5.52
CA VAL A 189 8.33 20.45 6.00
C VAL A 189 9.32 19.92 4.97
N ALA A 190 9.13 18.70 4.45
CA ALA A 190 9.97 18.17 3.39
C ALA A 190 9.94 19.02 2.11
N ALA A 191 8.77 19.47 1.65
CA ALA A 191 8.64 20.34 0.47
C ALA A 191 9.31 21.70 0.67
N SER A 192 9.29 22.22 1.89
CA SER A 192 9.99 23.46 2.27
C SER A 192 11.50 23.27 2.29
N LEU A 193 11.99 22.22 2.93
CA LEU A 193 13.41 21.88 2.93
C LEU A 193 13.93 21.54 1.52
N ALA A 194 13.09 20.94 0.67
CA ALA A 194 13.42 20.69 -0.73
C ALA A 194 13.52 21.99 -1.54
N ALA A 195 12.60 22.93 -1.32
CA ALA A 195 12.63 24.24 -1.97
C ALA A 195 13.88 25.04 -1.59
N LEU A 196 14.29 25.02 -0.32
CA LEU A 196 15.52 25.65 0.15
C LEU A 196 16.77 24.99 -0.45
N ARG A 197 16.84 23.65 -0.45
CA ARG A 197 17.94 22.89 -1.06
C ARG A 197 18.08 23.17 -2.56
N ALA A 198 16.96 23.20 -3.28
CA ALA A 198 16.94 23.53 -4.72
C ALA A 198 17.43 24.97 -4.99
N ALA A 199 17.24 25.89 -4.04
CA ALA A 199 17.76 27.25 -4.09
C ALA A 199 19.22 27.37 -3.61
N GLY A 200 19.87 26.27 -3.21
CA GLY A 200 21.24 26.27 -2.68
C GLY A 200 21.37 26.83 -1.26
N VAL A 201 20.28 26.81 -0.47
CA VAL A 201 20.26 27.32 0.91
C VAL A 201 20.16 26.18 1.90
N GLU A 202 21.11 26.15 2.84
CA GLU A 202 21.02 25.30 4.03
C GLU A 202 20.38 26.05 5.20
N PRO A 203 19.29 25.54 5.79
CA PRO A 203 18.66 26.15 6.96
C PRO A 203 19.58 26.05 8.18
N VAL A 204 19.60 27.11 9.00
CA VAL A 204 20.42 27.15 10.20
C VAL A 204 19.73 26.43 11.36
N GLY A 205 20.34 25.34 11.82
CA GLY A 205 19.88 24.59 12.99
C GLY A 205 18.61 23.77 12.77
N THR A 206 18.01 23.29 13.86
CA THR A 206 16.75 22.55 13.81
C THR A 206 15.59 23.52 13.51
N PRO A 207 14.67 23.17 12.59
CA PRO A 207 13.45 23.94 12.35
C PRO A 207 12.74 24.35 13.64
N GLU A 208 12.54 25.66 13.83
CA GLU A 208 11.84 26.20 14.99
C GLU A 208 10.33 26.08 14.73
N LYS A 209 9.65 25.31 15.59
CA LYS A 209 8.25 24.92 15.41
C LYS A 209 7.35 25.74 16.33
N HIS A 210 6.26 26.26 15.79
CA HIS A 210 5.22 26.96 16.53
C HIS A 210 3.93 26.13 16.63
N ALA A 211 3.04 26.54 17.53
CA ALA A 211 1.74 25.91 17.73
C ALA A 211 0.76 26.20 16.59
N SER A 212 0.91 27.34 15.90
CA SER A 212 0.14 27.69 14.71
C SER A 212 0.97 28.45 13.67
N PHE A 213 0.52 28.46 12.41
CA PHE A 213 1.11 29.28 11.35
C PHE A 213 0.97 30.79 11.64
N SER A 214 -0.03 31.17 12.43
CA SER A 214 -0.20 32.54 12.90
C SER A 214 0.93 32.93 13.85
N ASP A 215 1.28 32.04 14.78
CA ASP A 215 2.38 32.29 15.72
C ASP A 215 3.71 32.42 15.00
N ALA A 216 3.98 31.57 13.99
CA ALA A 216 5.18 31.68 13.18
C ALA A 216 5.25 33.01 12.39
N ALA A 217 4.11 33.49 11.89
CA ALA A 217 4.03 34.77 11.19
C ALA A 217 4.17 35.98 12.14
N LEU A 218 3.64 35.89 13.37
CA LEU A 218 3.79 36.92 14.39
C LEU A 218 5.22 36.98 14.94
N ASP A 219 5.84 35.82 15.23
CA ASP A 219 7.24 35.77 15.67
C ASP A 219 8.19 36.31 14.60
N LEU A 220 7.91 36.02 13.32
CA LEU A 220 8.59 36.69 12.21
C LEU A 220 8.49 38.21 12.29
N LEU A 221 7.33 38.79 12.62
CA LEU A 221 7.13 40.24 12.71
C LEU A 221 7.78 40.85 13.97
N ASP A 222 7.82 40.11 15.07
CA ASP A 222 8.31 40.59 16.37
C ASP A 222 9.81 40.37 16.58
N SER A 223 10.43 39.43 15.85
CA SER A 223 11.84 39.05 15.99
C SER A 223 12.81 40.24 15.95
N GLN A 224 13.80 40.26 16.85
CA GLN A 224 14.89 41.26 16.82
C GLN A 224 16.20 40.65 16.29
N SER A 225 16.14 39.46 15.67
CA SER A 225 17.32 38.75 15.16
C SER A 225 17.92 39.43 13.93
N SER A 226 19.25 39.34 13.78
CA SER A 226 19.97 39.82 12.59
C SER A 226 20.87 38.69 12.04
N PRO A 227 20.61 38.19 10.82
CA PRO A 227 19.51 38.55 9.93
C PRO A 227 18.13 38.12 10.48
N PRO A 228 17.03 38.82 10.11
CA PRO A 228 15.67 38.42 10.50
C PRO A 228 15.33 37.00 10.02
N PRO A 229 14.52 36.25 10.79
CA PRO A 229 14.04 34.94 10.36
C PRO A 229 13.10 35.07 9.16
N VAL A 230 12.72 33.93 8.61
CA VAL A 230 11.60 33.80 7.66
C VAL A 230 10.63 32.75 8.17
N ALA A 231 9.36 32.85 7.80
CA ALA A 231 8.36 31.87 8.19
C ALA A 231 7.80 31.12 6.98
N VAL A 232 7.37 29.89 7.19
CA VAL A 232 6.67 29.08 6.20
C VAL A 232 5.23 28.87 6.63
N ILE A 233 4.30 29.35 5.80
CA ILE A 233 2.86 29.23 6.06
C ILE A 233 2.11 28.62 4.86
N PRO A 234 0.97 27.94 5.07
CA PRO A 234 0.14 27.46 3.97
C PRO A 234 -0.36 28.62 3.08
N SER A 235 -0.55 28.42 1.77
CA SER A 235 -0.93 29.53 0.87
C SER A 235 -2.26 30.20 1.21
N TYR A 236 -3.22 29.45 1.79
CA TYR A 236 -4.47 30.04 2.26
C TYR A 236 -4.26 30.96 3.48
N ALA A 237 -3.24 30.69 4.31
CA ALA A 237 -3.08 31.31 5.62
C ALA A 237 -2.77 32.81 5.54
N LEU A 238 -2.07 33.26 4.49
CA LEU A 238 -1.73 34.68 4.34
C LEU A 238 -2.99 35.55 4.27
N ALA A 239 -3.97 35.14 3.46
CA ALA A 239 -5.25 35.83 3.35
C ALA A 239 -6.05 35.77 4.67
N LEU A 240 -5.95 34.67 5.42
CA LEU A 240 -6.59 34.56 6.74
C LEU A 240 -5.97 35.53 7.74
N LEU A 241 -4.63 35.63 7.79
CA LEU A 241 -3.88 36.50 8.70
C LEU A 241 -4.18 37.98 8.48
N GLU A 242 -4.28 38.39 7.22
CA GLU A 242 -4.67 39.75 6.86
C GLU A 242 -6.16 40.02 7.12
N GLY A 243 -7.03 39.06 6.79
CA GLY A 243 -8.48 39.18 6.97
C GLY A 243 -8.92 39.21 8.44
N CYS A 244 -8.21 38.52 9.34
CA CYS A 244 -8.49 38.54 10.78
C CYS A 244 -7.90 39.75 11.50
N GLY A 245 -7.07 40.55 10.83
CA GLY A 245 -6.38 41.70 11.42
C GLY A 245 -5.16 41.36 12.29
N SER A 246 -4.79 40.07 12.40
CA SER A 246 -3.56 39.64 13.09
C SER A 246 -2.30 40.18 12.43
N VAL A 247 -2.32 40.38 11.11
CA VAL A 247 -1.26 41.04 10.36
C VAL A 247 -1.85 42.15 9.50
N LYS A 248 -1.25 43.35 9.51
CA LYS A 248 -1.68 44.44 8.63
C LYS A 248 -1.27 44.13 7.18
N PRO A 249 -2.15 44.32 6.19
CA PRO A 249 -1.80 44.17 4.78
C PRO A 249 -0.55 44.99 4.43
N GLY A 250 0.41 44.35 3.76
CA GLY A 250 1.68 44.97 3.38
C GLY A 250 2.78 44.90 4.44
N ASN A 251 2.58 44.25 5.59
CA ASN A 251 3.67 43.98 6.55
C ASN A 251 4.53 42.77 6.17
N LEU A 252 3.97 41.84 5.40
CA LEU A 252 4.64 40.62 4.94
C LEU A 252 4.76 40.63 3.42
N LYS A 253 5.76 39.91 2.91
CA LYS A 253 5.91 39.60 1.49
C LYS A 253 6.25 38.13 1.29
N VAL A 254 5.82 37.59 0.15
CA VAL A 254 6.16 36.24 -0.28
C VAL A 254 7.47 36.29 -1.07
N ILE A 255 8.46 35.51 -0.64
CA ILE A 255 9.79 35.42 -1.27
C ILE A 255 10.05 34.06 -1.92
N GLY A 256 9.10 33.13 -1.79
CA GLY A 256 9.21 31.82 -2.43
C GLY A 256 8.02 30.94 -2.12
N LYS A 257 7.96 29.83 -2.83
CA LYS A 257 6.88 28.85 -2.77
C LYS A 257 7.46 27.44 -2.81
N THR A 258 6.82 26.52 -2.11
CA THR A 258 7.16 25.09 -2.24
C THR A 258 6.57 24.51 -3.53
N GLN A 259 6.96 23.28 -3.86
CA GLN A 259 6.13 22.46 -4.75
C GLN A 259 4.76 22.21 -4.09
N PRO A 260 3.67 22.05 -4.87
CA PRO A 260 2.36 21.71 -4.33
C PRO A 260 2.37 20.33 -3.64
N VAL A 261 1.67 20.21 -2.52
CA VAL A 261 1.46 18.95 -1.78
C VAL A 261 -0.04 18.67 -1.64
N PRO A 262 -0.49 17.40 -1.51
CA PRO A 262 -1.90 17.09 -1.25
C PRO A 262 -2.46 17.88 -0.07
N PHE A 263 -3.75 18.24 -0.13
CA PHE A 263 -4.39 19.06 0.91
C PHE A 263 -5.56 18.35 1.59
N ILE A 264 -6.79 18.75 1.29
CA ILE A 264 -7.98 18.22 1.97
C ILE A 264 -8.40 16.90 1.33
N THR A 265 -8.29 15.86 2.13
CA THR A 265 -8.53 14.48 1.72
C THR A 265 -9.56 13.84 2.63
N VAL A 266 -10.47 13.06 2.03
CA VAL A 266 -11.41 12.18 2.74
C VAL A 266 -10.72 10.84 2.96
N PHE A 267 -10.72 10.39 4.20
CA PHE A 267 -10.23 9.10 4.65
C PHE A 267 -11.38 8.24 5.15
N VAL A 268 -11.29 6.95 4.87
CA VAL A 268 -12.26 5.97 5.33
C VAL A 268 -11.53 4.98 6.23
N ALA A 269 -12.06 4.79 7.44
CA ALA A 269 -11.55 3.79 8.36
C ALA A 269 -11.93 2.39 7.89
N ASP A 270 -11.08 1.40 8.20
CA ASP A 270 -11.29 -0.01 7.83
C ASP A 270 -12.51 -0.63 8.53
N THR A 271 -13.08 0.09 9.51
CA THR A 271 -14.36 -0.21 10.16
C THR A 271 -15.55 -0.10 9.19
N ILE A 272 -15.44 0.67 8.10
CA ILE A 272 -16.53 0.84 7.12
C ILE A 272 -16.52 -0.32 6.12
N PRO A 273 -17.62 -1.10 5.98
CA PRO A 273 -17.68 -2.22 5.02
C PRO A 273 -17.54 -1.78 3.56
N ALA A 274 -16.89 -2.59 2.73
CA ALA A 274 -16.57 -2.27 1.33
C ALA A 274 -17.77 -1.79 0.49
N GLU A 275 -18.95 -2.42 0.63
CA GLU A 275 -20.17 -1.99 -0.06
C GLU A 275 -20.57 -0.54 0.28
N ARG A 276 -20.37 -0.16 1.56
CA ARG A 276 -20.67 1.18 2.04
C ARG A 276 -19.60 2.18 1.61
N GLN A 277 -18.34 1.76 1.56
CA GLN A 277 -17.28 2.58 0.98
C GLN A 277 -17.56 2.92 -0.49
N GLN A 278 -18.03 1.96 -1.29
CA GLN A 278 -18.42 2.21 -2.69
C GLN A 278 -19.58 3.22 -2.80
N LYS A 279 -20.60 3.08 -1.94
CA LYS A 279 -21.73 4.05 -1.89
C LYS A 279 -21.26 5.44 -1.46
N LEU A 280 -20.39 5.52 -0.46
CA LEU A 280 -19.78 6.77 0.01
C LEU A 280 -18.98 7.44 -1.11
N LEU A 281 -18.11 6.68 -1.79
CA LEU A 281 -17.28 7.17 -2.87
C LEU A 281 -18.12 7.69 -4.04
N LYS A 282 -19.15 6.94 -4.46
CA LYS A 282 -20.12 7.40 -5.45
C LYS A 282 -20.84 8.67 -5.00
N THR A 283 -21.13 8.80 -3.71
CA THR A 283 -21.77 10.02 -3.15
C THR A 283 -20.83 11.22 -3.29
N LEU A 284 -19.57 11.06 -2.90
CA LEU A 284 -18.55 12.11 -2.95
C LEU A 284 -18.27 12.58 -4.38
N LEU A 285 -18.09 11.65 -5.31
CA LEU A 285 -17.77 11.97 -6.71
C LEU A 285 -18.93 12.62 -7.47
N ASN A 286 -20.18 12.33 -7.08
CA ASN A 286 -21.37 12.95 -7.68
C ASN A 286 -21.66 14.36 -7.14
N ILE A 287 -20.84 14.90 -6.25
CA ILE A 287 -21.00 16.26 -5.72
C ILE A 287 -20.82 17.30 -6.83
N ASN A 288 -20.04 16.99 -7.87
CA ASN A 288 -19.88 17.82 -9.06
C ASN A 288 -21.20 18.19 -9.76
N ALA A 289 -22.27 17.39 -9.56
CA ALA A 289 -23.58 17.64 -10.13
C ALA A 289 -24.50 18.46 -9.21
N ASP A 290 -24.07 18.85 -8.00
CA ASP A 290 -24.84 19.64 -7.04
C ASP A 290 -24.21 21.03 -6.82
N ALA A 291 -24.68 22.01 -7.58
CA ALA A 291 -24.20 23.39 -7.48
C ALA A 291 -24.35 24.02 -6.08
N LYS A 292 -25.34 23.60 -5.28
CA LYS A 292 -25.49 24.11 -3.90
C LYS A 292 -24.44 23.52 -2.98
N LEU A 293 -24.10 22.25 -3.18
CA LEU A 293 -23.06 21.56 -2.41
C LEU A 293 -21.66 21.99 -2.83
N LEU A 294 -21.40 22.22 -4.12
CA LEU A 294 -20.15 22.82 -4.61
C LEU A 294 -19.91 24.19 -3.98
N LYS A 295 -20.93 25.04 -3.95
CA LYS A 295 -20.87 26.35 -3.27
C LYS A 295 -20.64 26.20 -1.77
N ALA A 296 -21.27 25.22 -1.14
CA ALA A 296 -21.09 24.93 0.28
C ALA A 296 -19.68 24.42 0.62
N MET A 297 -19.03 23.72 -0.30
CA MET A 297 -17.68 23.17 -0.13
C MET A 297 -16.57 24.08 -0.68
N GLU A 298 -16.90 25.29 -1.14
CA GLU A 298 -15.95 26.22 -1.79
C GLU A 298 -15.07 25.52 -2.84
N SER A 299 -15.72 24.72 -3.70
CA SER A 299 -15.05 23.75 -4.56
C SER A 299 -15.53 23.87 -6.00
N ARG A 300 -14.62 23.83 -6.96
CA ARG A 300 -14.96 23.90 -8.39
C ARG A 300 -15.68 22.64 -8.86
N ASP A 301 -15.07 21.49 -8.60
CA ASP A 301 -15.52 20.19 -9.10
C ASP A 301 -15.93 19.23 -7.98
N GLY A 302 -15.93 19.69 -6.73
CA GLY A 302 -16.21 18.85 -5.57
C GLY A 302 -15.02 17.95 -5.29
N PHE A 303 -15.31 16.66 -5.05
CA PHE A 303 -14.29 15.67 -4.75
C PHE A 303 -13.82 14.96 -6.02
N ARG A 304 -12.52 14.75 -6.11
CA ARG A 304 -11.88 13.90 -7.13
C ARG A 304 -11.28 12.67 -6.48
N PRO A 305 -11.12 11.56 -7.20
CA PRO A 305 -10.30 10.46 -6.72
C PRO A 305 -8.87 10.96 -6.45
N VAL A 306 -8.23 10.42 -5.41
CA VAL A 306 -6.81 10.68 -5.13
C VAL A 306 -6.00 10.30 -6.37
N GLN A 307 -5.11 11.19 -6.84
CA GLN A 307 -4.30 10.92 -8.03
C GLN A 307 -3.55 9.59 -7.91
N GLY A 308 -3.66 8.73 -8.93
CA GLY A 308 -3.08 7.37 -8.93
C GLY A 308 -3.98 6.27 -8.34
N ARG A 309 -5.20 6.58 -7.88
CA ARG A 309 -6.21 5.62 -7.40
C ARG A 309 -7.59 5.89 -8.02
N GLU A 310 -8.02 5.02 -8.94
CA GLU A 310 -9.40 5.04 -9.44
C GLU A 310 -10.40 4.37 -8.46
N PRO A 311 -11.67 4.83 -8.44
CA PRO A 311 -12.76 4.23 -7.67
C PRO A 311 -13.06 2.79 -8.12
N GLY A 312 -12.84 1.81 -7.26
CA GLY A 312 -13.20 0.41 -7.52
C GLY A 312 -12.05 -0.48 -7.99
N GLY A 313 -10.87 0.08 -8.22
CA GLY A 313 -9.64 -0.71 -8.14
C GLY A 313 -9.24 -0.85 -6.68
N THR A 314 -9.36 -2.04 -6.10
CA THR A 314 -8.56 -2.40 -4.92
C THR A 314 -7.09 -2.38 -5.32
N LYS A 315 -6.48 -1.17 -5.41
CA LYS A 315 -5.03 -1.04 -5.26
C LYS A 315 -4.75 -1.32 -3.79
N ALA A 316 -4.03 -2.42 -3.58
CA ALA A 316 -3.45 -2.80 -2.29
C ALA A 316 -2.91 -1.59 -1.55
N SER A 317 -3.08 -1.56 -0.22
CA SER A 317 -2.65 -0.47 0.64
C SER A 317 -1.25 0.02 0.23
N THR A 318 -1.11 1.32 -0.05
CA THR A 318 0.20 1.97 -0.26
C THR A 318 0.91 2.20 1.08
N GLY A 319 0.89 1.20 1.96
CA GLY A 319 2.08 0.96 2.75
C GLY A 319 3.20 0.54 1.79
N PRO A 320 4.47 0.69 2.16
CA PRO A 320 5.55 0.12 1.38
C PRO A 320 5.34 -1.41 1.46
N ASN A 321 4.81 -1.99 0.39
CA ASN A 321 4.41 -3.40 0.32
C ASN A 321 4.82 -3.96 -1.04
N TRP A 322 5.22 -5.23 -1.04
CA TRP A 322 5.54 -6.02 -2.21
C TRP A 322 4.77 -7.34 -2.09
N PRO A 323 3.42 -7.32 -2.17
CA PRO A 323 2.60 -8.43 -1.72
C PRO A 323 2.48 -9.59 -2.73
N ASP A 324 2.99 -9.42 -3.95
CA ASP A 324 2.75 -10.31 -5.08
C ASP A 324 4.01 -10.41 -5.96
N TRP A 325 3.99 -11.35 -6.91
CA TRP A 325 5.01 -11.53 -7.96
C TRP A 325 5.36 -10.20 -8.61
N ARG A 326 6.64 -9.82 -8.59
CA ARG A 326 7.14 -8.56 -9.16
C ARG A 326 6.41 -7.30 -8.64
N GLY A 327 5.91 -7.35 -7.41
CA GLY A 327 5.26 -6.22 -6.76
C GLY A 327 3.75 -6.17 -7.03
N PRO A 328 3.05 -5.15 -6.54
CA PRO A 328 1.59 -5.11 -6.50
C PRO A 328 0.92 -5.10 -7.88
N ALA A 329 1.61 -4.72 -8.94
CA ALA A 329 1.10 -4.67 -10.31
C ALA A 329 1.71 -5.75 -11.24
N ARG A 330 2.61 -6.61 -10.73
CA ARG A 330 3.33 -7.65 -11.50
C ARG A 330 4.23 -7.17 -12.63
N ASP A 331 4.58 -5.89 -12.62
CA ASP A 331 5.37 -5.20 -13.64
C ASP A 331 6.82 -4.91 -13.22
N GLY A 332 7.18 -5.20 -11.97
CA GLY A 332 8.51 -4.91 -11.43
C GLY A 332 8.75 -3.44 -11.13
N HIS A 333 7.69 -2.62 -10.97
CA HIS A 333 7.84 -1.21 -10.68
C HIS A 333 7.79 -0.89 -9.18
N VAL A 334 8.65 0.04 -8.76
CA VAL A 334 8.59 0.70 -7.45
C VAL A 334 8.31 2.19 -7.61
N PRO A 335 7.81 2.88 -6.57
CA PRO A 335 7.64 4.33 -6.61
C PRO A 335 8.96 5.10 -6.80
N ARG A 336 10.08 4.55 -6.30
CA ARG A 336 11.40 5.18 -6.38
C ARG A 336 12.52 4.17 -6.12
N LEU A 337 13.57 4.25 -6.92
CA LEU A 337 14.89 3.67 -6.69
C LEU A 337 15.84 4.76 -6.15
N PRO A 338 16.89 4.41 -5.39
CA PRO A 338 17.84 5.41 -4.89
C PRO A 338 18.55 6.12 -6.05
N ALA A 339 18.99 7.36 -5.82
CA ALA A 339 19.80 8.08 -6.81
C ALA A 339 21.13 7.36 -7.10
N ARG A 340 21.68 6.65 -6.10
CA ARG A 340 22.88 5.82 -6.18
C ARG A 340 22.80 4.69 -5.14
N LEU A 341 23.34 3.51 -5.47
CA LEU A 341 23.52 2.44 -4.49
C LEU A 341 24.57 2.84 -3.43
N PRO A 342 24.45 2.35 -2.18
CA PRO A 342 25.48 2.61 -1.17
C PRO A 342 26.80 1.94 -1.58
N VAL A 343 27.92 2.56 -1.19
CA VAL A 343 29.28 2.09 -1.52
C VAL A 343 29.53 0.67 -0.98
N THR A 344 28.97 0.36 0.18
CA THR A 344 29.03 -0.96 0.82
C THR A 344 27.63 -1.41 1.23
N ALA A 345 27.40 -2.71 1.24
CA ALA A 345 26.09 -3.27 1.56
C ALA A 345 25.73 -3.00 3.02
N ARG A 346 24.63 -2.27 3.23
CA ARG A 346 24.10 -1.95 4.55
C ARG A 346 23.11 -3.03 4.98
N PHE A 347 23.63 -4.16 5.46
CA PHE A 347 22.79 -5.25 5.94
C PHE A 347 22.03 -4.84 7.20
N VAL A 348 20.71 -4.95 7.13
CA VAL A 348 19.82 -4.82 8.30
C VAL A 348 19.85 -6.11 9.09
N TRP A 349 19.74 -7.24 8.38
CA TRP A 349 19.88 -8.58 8.93
C TRP A 349 20.22 -9.58 7.83
N LYS A 350 20.78 -10.72 8.25
CA LYS A 350 21.02 -11.91 7.42
C LYS A 350 20.47 -13.13 8.15
N LYS A 351 19.79 -14.03 7.43
CA LYS A 351 19.23 -15.27 7.97
C LYS A 351 19.54 -16.45 7.06
N ALA A 352 19.65 -17.63 7.64
CA ALA A 352 19.80 -18.87 6.88
C ALA A 352 18.52 -19.19 6.10
N ALA A 353 18.71 -19.70 4.89
CA ALA A 353 17.67 -20.19 4.01
C ALA A 353 17.99 -21.62 3.56
N MET A 354 16.95 -22.40 3.29
CA MET A 354 17.12 -23.73 2.70
C MET A 354 17.62 -23.62 1.25
N ILE A 355 18.29 -24.64 0.74
CA ILE A 355 18.94 -24.58 -0.57
C ILE A 355 17.88 -24.61 -1.70
N GLY A 356 18.17 -23.95 -2.82
CA GLY A 356 17.40 -24.10 -4.06
C GLY A 356 16.13 -23.24 -4.13
N GLY A 357 16.13 -22.05 -3.54
CA GLY A 357 14.99 -21.14 -3.62
C GLY A 357 14.77 -20.55 -5.00
N LEU A 358 13.57 -20.74 -5.56
CA LEU A 358 13.20 -20.26 -6.89
C LEU A 358 12.05 -19.25 -6.87
N ALA A 359 11.11 -19.39 -5.93
CA ALA A 359 10.00 -18.46 -5.79
C ALA A 359 10.46 -17.06 -5.37
N GLY A 360 9.76 -16.03 -5.87
CA GLY A 360 9.93 -14.67 -5.39
C GLY A 360 9.53 -14.49 -3.93
N LEU A 361 9.90 -13.34 -3.37
CA LEU A 361 9.57 -12.94 -2.01
C LEU A 361 8.33 -12.04 -1.99
N SER A 362 7.53 -12.15 -0.93
CA SER A 362 6.41 -11.23 -0.69
C SER A 362 6.50 -10.57 0.66
N VAL A 363 6.25 -9.26 0.71
CA VAL A 363 6.33 -8.44 1.90
C VAL A 363 5.07 -7.58 2.03
N SER A 364 4.41 -7.63 3.19
CA SER A 364 3.30 -6.73 3.52
C SER A 364 3.37 -6.34 4.98
N GLY A 365 3.52 -5.04 5.24
CA GLY A 365 3.82 -4.51 6.57
C GLY A 365 5.05 -5.20 7.16
N GLU A 366 4.88 -5.80 8.33
CA GLU A 366 5.95 -6.51 9.04
C GLU A 366 6.16 -7.96 8.58
N ARG A 367 5.42 -8.46 7.58
CA ARG A 367 5.41 -9.88 7.21
C ARG A 367 6.16 -10.08 5.90
N LEU A 368 7.27 -10.82 5.95
CA LEU A 368 7.98 -11.32 4.78
C LEU A 368 7.69 -12.83 4.63
N ILE A 369 7.29 -13.29 3.46
CA ILE A 369 7.06 -14.71 3.18
C ILE A 369 8.02 -15.17 2.08
N LEU A 370 8.65 -16.32 2.31
CA LEU A 370 9.51 -17.02 1.36
C LEU A 370 9.09 -18.49 1.25
N ALA A 371 9.19 -19.05 0.05
CA ALA A 371 8.94 -20.46 -0.23
C ALA A 371 10.26 -21.23 -0.33
N GLU A 372 10.24 -22.47 0.13
CA GLU A 372 11.40 -23.33 0.32
C GLU A 372 11.04 -24.79 0.13
N ARG A 373 12.09 -25.61 0.05
CA ARG A 373 12.03 -27.06 0.14
C ARG A 373 12.78 -27.51 1.38
N ASP A 374 12.24 -28.48 2.10
CA ASP A 374 12.98 -29.15 3.17
C ASP A 374 14.21 -29.92 2.63
N PHE A 375 15.06 -30.39 3.55
CA PHE A 375 16.35 -30.99 3.20
C PHE A 375 16.24 -32.39 2.60
N ASP A 376 15.20 -33.14 2.94
CA ASP A 376 14.86 -34.45 2.38
C ASP A 376 14.08 -34.34 1.07
N GLU A 377 13.75 -33.12 0.63
CA GLU A 377 12.97 -32.85 -0.57
C GLU A 377 11.60 -33.55 -0.58
N GLU A 378 10.94 -33.63 0.56
CA GLU A 378 9.65 -34.30 0.74
C GLU A 378 8.50 -33.32 1.02
N HIS A 379 8.80 -32.10 1.48
CA HIS A 379 7.82 -31.08 1.86
C HIS A 379 8.13 -29.71 1.29
N ASP A 380 7.08 -29.03 0.84
CA ASP A 380 7.14 -27.61 0.58
C ASP A 380 7.03 -26.86 1.91
N VAL A 381 7.94 -25.91 2.13
CA VAL A 381 8.05 -25.14 3.36
C VAL A 381 7.87 -23.66 3.05
N TYR A 382 6.96 -23.01 3.76
CA TYR A 382 6.76 -21.56 3.71
C TYR A 382 7.04 -21.00 5.09
N ARG A 383 8.00 -20.09 5.19
CA ARG A 383 8.27 -19.34 6.41
C ARG A 383 7.69 -17.93 6.27
N CYS A 384 7.15 -17.40 7.35
CA CYS A 384 6.93 -15.97 7.48
C CYS A 384 7.87 -15.42 8.53
N LEU A 385 8.64 -14.43 8.12
CA LEU A 385 9.59 -13.72 8.97
C LEU A 385 9.08 -12.32 9.24
N ASN A 386 9.49 -11.76 10.37
CA ASN A 386 9.36 -10.34 10.63
C ASN A 386 10.29 -9.59 9.66
N ALA A 387 9.73 -8.71 8.84
CA ALA A 387 10.47 -7.99 7.81
C ALA A 387 11.58 -7.08 8.38
N HIS A 388 11.42 -6.58 9.60
CA HIS A 388 12.37 -5.65 10.22
C HIS A 388 13.61 -6.32 10.81
N ASN A 389 13.48 -7.54 11.36
CA ASN A 389 14.57 -8.21 12.09
C ASN A 389 14.86 -9.66 11.61
N GLY A 390 14.06 -10.18 10.69
CA GLY A 390 14.17 -11.51 10.11
C GLY A 390 13.80 -12.66 11.06
N GLU A 391 13.16 -12.39 12.20
CA GLU A 391 12.72 -13.42 13.14
C GLU A 391 11.58 -14.25 12.57
N LEU A 392 11.60 -15.56 12.81
CA LEU A 392 10.52 -16.45 12.39
C LEU A 392 9.24 -16.14 13.17
N LEU A 393 8.17 -15.83 12.45
CA LEU A 393 6.83 -15.61 13.00
C LEU A 393 5.98 -16.87 12.93
N TRP A 394 5.97 -17.52 11.77
CA TRP A 394 5.30 -18.81 11.58
C TRP A 394 5.93 -19.61 10.45
N ARG A 395 5.66 -20.92 10.46
CA ARG A 395 6.08 -21.87 9.42
C ARG A 395 4.87 -22.71 9.03
N VAL A 396 4.65 -22.84 7.72
CA VAL A 396 3.68 -23.75 7.12
C VAL A 396 4.47 -24.77 6.30
N GLU A 397 4.15 -26.03 6.46
CA GLU A 397 4.85 -27.13 5.81
C GLU A 397 3.86 -28.22 5.44
N PHE A 398 4.05 -28.83 4.28
CA PHE A 398 3.16 -29.87 3.81
C PHE A 398 3.82 -30.83 2.82
N PRO A 399 3.37 -32.10 2.78
CA PRO A 399 3.94 -33.10 1.88
C PRO A 399 3.79 -32.67 0.43
N ALA A 400 4.88 -32.80 -0.32
CA ALA A 400 4.97 -32.40 -1.71
C ALA A 400 5.91 -33.35 -2.46
N ARG A 401 5.72 -34.66 -2.27
CA ARG A 401 6.56 -35.72 -2.83
C ARG A 401 6.48 -35.76 -4.35
N GLY A 402 7.62 -35.85 -5.01
CA GLY A 402 7.70 -35.97 -6.45
C GLY A 402 9.08 -35.63 -6.97
N LYS A 403 9.23 -35.65 -8.30
CA LYS A 403 10.47 -35.28 -8.97
C LYS A 403 10.17 -34.37 -10.14
N LEU A 404 10.72 -33.17 -10.09
CA LEU A 404 10.81 -32.20 -11.19
C LEU A 404 12.17 -32.32 -11.88
N ASP A 405 12.22 -31.87 -13.13
CA ASP A 405 13.40 -31.96 -13.99
C ASP A 405 14.58 -31.10 -13.52
N TYR A 406 14.27 -29.93 -12.96
CA TYR A 406 15.21 -29.02 -12.31
C TYR A 406 14.61 -28.69 -10.94
N GLY A 407 15.39 -28.60 -9.86
CA GLY A 407 15.00 -28.14 -8.50
C GLY A 407 13.60 -28.52 -7.95
N GLN A 408 13.54 -29.10 -6.74
CA GLN A 408 12.25 -29.52 -6.16
C GLN A 408 11.45 -28.41 -5.45
N ALA A 409 11.99 -27.19 -5.37
CA ALA A 409 11.36 -26.11 -4.62
C ALA A 409 10.16 -25.46 -5.32
N PRO A 410 9.21 -24.86 -4.55
CA PRO A 410 8.18 -24.00 -5.10
C PRO A 410 8.77 -22.84 -5.91
N ARG A 411 8.08 -22.49 -6.99
CA ARG A 411 8.46 -21.42 -7.94
C ARG A 411 7.47 -20.27 -7.97
N ALA A 412 6.22 -20.54 -7.62
CA ALA A 412 5.21 -19.50 -7.50
C ALA A 412 5.51 -18.62 -6.28
N THR A 413 5.44 -17.30 -6.48
CA THR A 413 5.63 -16.34 -5.39
C THR A 413 4.44 -16.43 -4.44
N PRO A 414 4.64 -16.47 -3.11
CA PRO A 414 3.53 -16.36 -2.15
C PRO A 414 2.74 -15.07 -2.41
N VAL A 415 1.42 -15.09 -2.37
CA VAL A 415 0.62 -13.87 -2.59
C VAL A 415 -0.04 -13.44 -1.29
N ILE A 416 0.14 -12.18 -0.89
CA ILE A 416 -0.44 -11.61 0.32
C ILE A 416 -1.61 -10.69 -0.05
N HIS A 417 -2.75 -10.87 0.60
CA HIS A 417 -3.88 -9.96 0.44
C HIS A 417 -4.71 -9.92 1.71
N ALA A 418 -4.95 -8.69 2.19
CA ALA A 418 -5.61 -8.44 3.46
C ALA A 418 -4.97 -9.28 4.59
N ASP A 419 -5.77 -10.10 5.27
CA ASP A 419 -5.36 -10.96 6.39
C ASP A 419 -4.93 -12.37 5.94
N LYS A 420 -4.69 -12.59 4.64
CA LYS A 420 -4.41 -13.92 4.06
C LYS A 420 -3.12 -13.97 3.26
N ALA A 421 -2.55 -15.17 3.18
CA ALA A 421 -1.50 -15.51 2.23
C ALA A 421 -1.90 -16.76 1.43
N TYR A 422 -1.63 -16.75 0.12
CA TYR A 422 -1.88 -17.84 -0.81
C TYR A 422 -0.54 -18.46 -1.22
N LEU A 423 -0.39 -19.75 -0.96
CA LEU A 423 0.86 -20.50 -1.08
C LEU A 423 0.63 -21.61 -2.11
N LEU A 424 1.28 -21.52 -3.28
CA LEU A 424 1.18 -22.51 -4.34
C LEU A 424 2.45 -23.36 -4.37
N GLY A 425 2.34 -24.60 -3.88
CA GLY A 425 3.43 -25.56 -3.86
C GLY A 425 3.90 -26.01 -5.24
N ALA A 426 5.09 -26.59 -5.30
CA ALA A 426 5.75 -27.01 -6.55
C ALA A 426 4.90 -28.00 -7.36
N PHE A 427 4.10 -28.83 -6.67
CA PHE A 427 3.26 -29.87 -7.24
C PHE A 427 1.76 -29.50 -7.30
N GLY A 428 1.43 -28.23 -7.06
CA GLY A 428 0.07 -27.70 -7.23
C GLY A 428 -0.85 -27.81 -6.00
N ASP A 429 -0.30 -28.10 -4.82
CA ASP A 429 -1.00 -27.89 -3.55
C ASP A 429 -1.09 -26.39 -3.26
N LEU A 430 -2.32 -25.86 -3.34
CA LEU A 430 -2.63 -24.46 -3.08
C LEU A 430 -3.24 -24.33 -1.68
N ARG A 431 -2.66 -23.47 -0.85
CA ARG A 431 -3.15 -23.21 0.51
C ARG A 431 -3.42 -21.74 0.70
N CYS A 432 -4.56 -21.42 1.29
CA CYS A 432 -4.80 -20.12 1.89
C CYS A 432 -4.59 -20.24 3.40
N VAL A 433 -3.75 -19.37 3.94
CA VAL A 433 -3.42 -19.32 5.36
C VAL A 433 -3.66 -17.93 5.91
N ASN A 434 -3.94 -17.83 7.20
CA ASN A 434 -4.00 -16.56 7.89
C ASN A 434 -2.59 -15.92 7.94
N LEU A 435 -2.47 -14.68 7.48
CA LEU A 435 -1.20 -13.97 7.36
C LEU A 435 -0.50 -13.79 8.72
N THR A 436 -1.27 -13.67 9.80
CA THR A 436 -0.71 -13.36 11.13
C THR A 436 -0.04 -14.58 11.77
N ASN A 437 -0.62 -15.77 11.59
CA ASN A 437 -0.21 -16.96 12.35
C ASN A 437 0.00 -18.23 11.51
N GLY A 438 -0.15 -18.16 10.19
CA GLY A 438 0.05 -19.30 9.28
C GLY A 438 -1.02 -20.38 9.38
N ARG A 439 -2.10 -20.19 10.14
CA ARG A 439 -3.16 -21.21 10.26
C ARG A 439 -3.86 -21.39 8.92
N LEU A 440 -4.05 -22.64 8.54
CA LEU A 440 -4.79 -23.01 7.34
C LEU A 440 -6.22 -22.49 7.40
N ILE A 441 -6.65 -21.82 6.34
CA ILE A 441 -8.04 -21.38 6.13
C ILE A 441 -8.72 -22.38 5.19
N TRP A 442 -8.13 -22.62 4.01
CA TRP A 442 -8.59 -23.62 3.05
C TRP A 442 -7.40 -24.13 2.22
N GLN A 443 -7.55 -25.30 1.61
CA GLN A 443 -6.56 -25.88 0.69
C GLN A 443 -7.23 -26.55 -0.51
N ARG A 444 -6.49 -26.64 -1.61
CA ARG A 444 -6.88 -27.28 -2.88
C ARG A 444 -5.69 -28.05 -3.44
N SER A 445 -5.93 -29.20 -4.07
CA SER A 445 -4.93 -29.92 -4.86
C SER A 445 -5.25 -29.73 -6.34
N LEU A 446 -4.63 -28.74 -6.98
CA LEU A 446 -5.04 -28.28 -8.31
C LEU A 446 -4.95 -29.41 -9.37
N PRO A 447 -3.85 -30.18 -9.50
CA PRO A 447 -3.78 -31.22 -10.52
C PRO A 447 -4.78 -32.35 -10.28
N ARG A 448 -4.98 -32.75 -9.02
CA ARG A 448 -5.90 -33.82 -8.64
C ARG A 448 -7.36 -33.45 -8.92
N GLU A 449 -7.76 -32.28 -8.47
CA GLU A 449 -9.15 -31.84 -8.56
C GLU A 449 -9.56 -31.48 -9.99
N PHE A 450 -8.66 -30.90 -10.76
CA PHE A 450 -8.93 -30.46 -12.14
C PHE A 450 -8.45 -31.44 -13.21
N LYS A 451 -7.96 -32.62 -12.81
CA LYS A 451 -7.44 -33.67 -13.70
C LYS A 451 -6.39 -33.12 -14.66
N ALA A 452 -5.47 -32.32 -14.13
CA ALA A 452 -4.44 -31.66 -14.91
C ALA A 452 -3.13 -32.43 -14.89
N THR A 453 -2.36 -32.30 -15.98
CA THR A 453 -1.00 -32.83 -16.07
C THR A 453 -0.04 -31.82 -15.46
N LEU A 454 0.81 -32.28 -14.53
CA LEU A 454 1.85 -31.43 -13.95
C LEU A 454 2.86 -31.01 -15.04
N PRO A 455 3.22 -29.72 -15.13
CA PRO A 455 4.28 -29.26 -16.04
C PRO A 455 5.65 -29.83 -15.65
N THR A 456 6.58 -29.88 -16.62
CA THR A 456 7.94 -30.43 -16.45
C THR A 456 8.71 -29.82 -15.27
N TRP A 457 8.58 -28.50 -15.08
CA TRP A 457 9.22 -27.76 -13.98
C TRP A 457 8.27 -27.39 -12.84
N GLY A 458 7.13 -28.09 -12.74
CA GLY A 458 6.13 -27.88 -11.71
C GLY A 458 5.20 -26.70 -11.99
N MET A 459 4.39 -26.35 -10.99
CA MET A 459 3.43 -25.25 -11.06
C MET A 459 4.11 -23.92 -10.75
N CYS A 460 4.40 -23.14 -11.78
CA CYS A 460 5.16 -21.87 -11.66
C CYS A 460 4.27 -20.62 -11.67
N ALA A 461 3.12 -20.69 -12.33
CA ALA A 461 2.25 -19.53 -12.53
C ALA A 461 1.71 -19.02 -11.18
N THR A 462 2.25 -17.90 -10.70
CA THR A 462 1.83 -17.29 -9.44
C THR A 462 0.32 -16.95 -9.50
N PRO A 463 -0.50 -17.45 -8.55
CA PRO A 463 -1.95 -17.21 -8.53
C PRO A 463 -2.28 -15.73 -8.61
N LEU A 464 -3.13 -15.30 -9.55
CA LEU A 464 -3.47 -13.89 -9.75
C LEU A 464 -4.69 -13.51 -8.92
N LEU A 465 -4.56 -12.48 -8.09
CA LEU A 465 -5.69 -11.88 -7.41
C LEU A 465 -6.36 -10.81 -8.28
N VAL A 466 -7.66 -10.97 -8.50
CA VAL A 466 -8.49 -9.98 -9.19
C VAL A 466 -9.82 -9.88 -8.44
N ASP A 467 -10.08 -8.73 -7.82
CA ASP A 467 -11.25 -8.51 -6.97
C ASP A 467 -11.32 -9.55 -5.83
N ASP A 468 -12.40 -10.33 -5.74
CA ASP A 468 -12.59 -11.45 -4.80
C ASP A 468 -12.17 -12.81 -5.38
N LEU A 469 -11.53 -12.82 -6.55
CA LEU A 469 -11.12 -14.03 -7.26
C LEU A 469 -9.62 -14.27 -7.16
N LEU A 470 -9.26 -15.54 -6.96
CA LEU A 470 -7.92 -16.08 -7.10
C LEU A 470 -7.87 -16.93 -8.36
N ILE A 471 -7.24 -16.40 -9.40
CA ILE A 471 -7.10 -17.04 -10.70
C ILE A 471 -5.87 -17.95 -10.67
N VAL A 472 -6.07 -19.22 -11.04
CA VAL A 472 -5.02 -20.23 -11.11
C VAL A 472 -5.06 -20.93 -12.46
N ASN A 473 -3.93 -21.54 -12.85
CA ASN A 473 -3.75 -22.24 -14.12
C ASN A 473 -3.43 -23.73 -13.85
N PRO A 474 -4.42 -24.56 -13.49
CA PRO A 474 -4.19 -25.98 -13.26
C PRO A 474 -3.72 -26.68 -14.54
N GLY A 475 -4.29 -26.29 -15.70
CA GLY A 475 -3.99 -26.94 -16.97
C GLY A 475 -4.81 -28.21 -17.26
N GLY A 476 -5.99 -28.35 -16.66
CA GLY A 476 -6.90 -29.45 -16.98
C GLY A 476 -7.67 -29.20 -18.28
N THR A 477 -8.08 -30.24 -19.01
CA THR A 477 -8.82 -30.07 -20.28
C THR A 477 -10.08 -29.20 -20.14
N ASN A 478 -10.80 -29.34 -19.02
CA ASN A 478 -12.00 -28.55 -18.70
C ASN A 478 -11.73 -27.39 -17.71
N ALA A 479 -10.48 -27.19 -17.33
CA ALA A 479 -10.03 -26.30 -16.26
C ALA A 479 -8.58 -25.87 -16.50
N SER A 480 -8.33 -25.36 -17.71
CA SER A 480 -7.05 -24.77 -18.08
C SER A 480 -6.81 -23.57 -17.20
N LEU A 481 -7.82 -22.71 -17.06
CA LEU A 481 -7.87 -21.61 -16.11
C LEU A 481 -9.05 -21.78 -15.16
N VAL A 482 -8.86 -21.38 -13.90
CA VAL A 482 -9.88 -21.50 -12.86
C VAL A 482 -9.86 -20.25 -11.99
N ALA A 483 -11.03 -19.68 -11.70
CA ALA A 483 -11.17 -18.75 -10.61
C ALA A 483 -11.70 -19.46 -9.37
N LEU A 484 -11.02 -19.20 -8.26
CA LEU A 484 -11.45 -19.57 -6.93
C LEU A 484 -11.91 -18.33 -6.18
N ASP A 485 -12.88 -18.48 -5.29
CA ASP A 485 -13.19 -17.47 -4.30
C ASP A 485 -12.02 -17.34 -3.31
N CYS A 486 -11.49 -16.13 -3.12
CA CYS A 486 -10.36 -15.87 -2.24
C CYS A 486 -10.59 -16.33 -0.79
N ALA A 487 -11.80 -16.13 -0.27
CA ALA A 487 -12.10 -16.38 1.15
C ALA A 487 -12.34 -17.86 1.46
N THR A 488 -12.96 -18.59 0.54
CA THR A 488 -13.44 -19.97 0.75
C THR A 488 -12.69 -21.01 -0.05
N GLY A 489 -11.97 -20.59 -1.09
CA GLY A 489 -11.33 -21.47 -2.05
C GLY A 489 -12.31 -22.17 -2.98
N HIS A 490 -13.61 -21.88 -2.95
CA HIS A 490 -14.59 -22.52 -3.83
C HIS A 490 -14.43 -22.09 -5.28
N THR A 491 -14.63 -23.01 -6.22
CA THR A 491 -14.55 -22.69 -7.65
C THR A 491 -15.71 -21.79 -8.07
N ARG A 492 -15.38 -20.63 -8.65
CA ARG A 492 -16.34 -19.66 -9.20
C ARG A 492 -16.62 -19.92 -10.68
N TRP A 493 -15.57 -20.17 -11.45
CA TRP A 493 -15.67 -20.58 -12.83
C TRP A 493 -14.44 -21.41 -13.24
N THR A 494 -14.60 -22.17 -14.33
CA THR A 494 -13.53 -22.93 -14.98
C THR A 494 -13.57 -22.66 -16.48
N THR A 495 -12.41 -22.62 -17.11
CA THR A 495 -12.26 -22.42 -18.54
C THR A 495 -11.59 -23.63 -19.17
N PRO A 496 -12.19 -24.30 -20.16
CA PRO A 496 -11.52 -25.37 -20.89
C PRO A 496 -10.35 -24.80 -21.72
N GLY A 497 -9.33 -25.62 -21.95
CA GLY A 497 -8.16 -25.18 -22.70
C GLY A 497 -7.00 -26.16 -22.62
N LEU A 498 -5.79 -25.61 -22.76
CA LEU A 498 -4.55 -26.37 -22.81
C LEU A 498 -3.92 -26.52 -21.42
N PRO A 499 -2.89 -27.39 -21.27
CA PRO A 499 -2.12 -27.49 -20.04
C PRO A 499 -1.53 -26.17 -19.57
N ALA A 500 -1.05 -26.14 -18.33
CA ALA A 500 -0.54 -24.93 -17.72
C ALA A 500 0.74 -24.42 -18.42
N ALA A 501 0.92 -23.11 -18.37
CA ALA A 501 2.15 -22.42 -18.73
C ALA A 501 3.01 -22.14 -17.49
N TYR A 502 4.17 -21.52 -17.69
CA TYR A 502 5.07 -21.16 -16.58
C TYR A 502 4.89 -19.71 -16.11
N SER A 503 4.53 -18.81 -17.02
CA SER A 503 4.38 -17.37 -16.76
C SER A 503 3.19 -17.05 -15.84
N ALA A 504 3.37 -16.01 -15.03
CA ALA A 504 2.31 -15.44 -14.23
C ALA A 504 1.30 -14.68 -15.12
N PHE A 505 0.03 -14.69 -14.71
CA PHE A 505 -1.01 -13.90 -15.37
C PHE A 505 -0.99 -12.46 -14.85
N ILE A 506 -1.45 -11.54 -15.70
CA ILE A 506 -1.74 -10.14 -15.34
C ILE A 506 -3.22 -9.83 -15.53
N CYS A 507 -3.70 -8.74 -14.94
CA CYS A 507 -5.00 -8.17 -15.25
C CYS A 507 -4.83 -6.70 -15.60
N GLY A 508 -5.52 -6.24 -16.65
CA GLY A 508 -5.45 -4.87 -17.10
C GLY A 508 -6.67 -4.47 -17.92
N GLU A 509 -6.79 -3.17 -18.14
CA GLU A 509 -7.75 -2.57 -19.07
C GLU A 509 -7.12 -2.51 -20.46
N PHE A 510 -7.76 -3.13 -21.43
CA PHE A 510 -7.34 -3.09 -22.83
C PHE A 510 -8.55 -2.76 -23.70
N GLY A 511 -8.48 -1.66 -24.44
CA GLY A 511 -9.66 -1.06 -25.07
C GLY A 511 -10.73 -0.74 -24.00
N SER A 512 -11.96 -1.15 -24.23
CA SER A 512 -13.09 -0.99 -23.30
C SER A 512 -13.26 -2.14 -22.29
N ARG A 513 -12.29 -3.05 -22.17
CA ARG A 513 -12.43 -4.26 -21.35
C ARG A 513 -11.29 -4.51 -20.38
N ARG A 514 -11.71 -4.79 -19.14
CA ARG A 514 -10.89 -5.45 -18.13
C ARG A 514 -10.80 -6.95 -18.39
N GLN A 515 -9.60 -7.48 -18.49
CA GLN A 515 -9.39 -8.91 -18.75
C GLN A 515 -8.14 -9.43 -18.07
N VAL A 516 -8.14 -10.74 -17.78
CA VAL A 516 -6.95 -11.50 -17.41
C VAL A 516 -6.18 -11.82 -18.68
N VAL A 517 -4.86 -11.63 -18.68
CA VAL A 517 -3.98 -11.93 -19.81
C VAL A 517 -2.83 -12.83 -19.33
N GLY A 518 -2.52 -13.86 -20.11
CA GLY A 518 -1.46 -14.80 -19.79
C GLY A 518 -1.48 -16.01 -20.71
N TYR A 519 -0.68 -17.01 -20.37
CA TYR A 519 -0.42 -18.16 -21.21
C TYR A 519 -1.13 -19.41 -20.72
N ASP A 520 -1.65 -20.20 -21.66
CA ASP A 520 -1.66 -21.66 -21.52
C ASP A 520 -0.43 -22.23 -22.26
N ARG A 521 -0.25 -23.56 -22.24
CA ARG A 521 0.98 -24.21 -22.75
C ARG A 521 1.42 -23.72 -24.14
N ASN A 522 0.48 -23.50 -25.06
CA ASN A 522 0.82 -23.20 -26.47
C ASN A 522 0.30 -21.83 -26.94
N SER A 523 -0.38 -21.05 -26.08
CA SER A 523 -1.00 -19.82 -26.54
C SER A 523 -1.14 -18.75 -25.48
N LEU A 524 -1.01 -17.50 -25.90
CA LEU A 524 -1.42 -16.34 -25.12
C LEU A 524 -2.95 -16.19 -25.24
N GLY A 525 -3.62 -15.81 -24.16
CA GLY A 525 -5.05 -15.56 -24.16
C GLY A 525 -5.44 -14.34 -23.33
N GLY A 526 -6.66 -13.89 -23.60
CA GLY A 526 -7.39 -12.95 -22.76
C GLY A 526 -8.67 -13.61 -22.27
N TRP A 527 -9.02 -13.41 -21.00
CA TRP A 527 -10.20 -13.96 -20.37
C TRP A 527 -10.99 -12.89 -19.64
N ASP A 528 -12.31 -12.95 -19.78
CA ASP A 528 -13.23 -12.14 -18.99
C ASP A 528 -13.07 -12.48 -17.50
N VAL A 529 -12.81 -11.47 -16.66
CA VAL A 529 -12.53 -11.65 -15.23
C VAL A 529 -13.66 -12.37 -14.51
N LYS A 530 -14.92 -12.00 -14.80
CA LYS A 530 -16.09 -12.45 -14.03
C LYS A 530 -16.56 -13.84 -14.45
N THR A 531 -16.44 -14.16 -15.75
CA THR A 531 -17.04 -15.37 -16.33
C THR A 531 -16.02 -16.42 -16.72
N GLY A 532 -14.73 -16.07 -16.81
CA GLY A 532 -13.70 -16.96 -17.33
C GLY A 532 -13.79 -17.22 -18.83
N ARG A 533 -14.71 -16.56 -19.54
CA ARG A 533 -14.86 -16.75 -20.99
C ARG A 533 -13.61 -16.25 -21.70
N ARG A 534 -12.97 -17.13 -22.49
CA ARG A 534 -11.86 -16.77 -23.36
C ARG A 534 -12.33 -15.74 -24.41
N LEU A 535 -11.71 -14.58 -24.42
CA LEU A 535 -12.05 -13.44 -25.28
C LEU A 535 -11.28 -13.51 -26.60
N TRP A 536 -10.03 -13.97 -26.54
CA TRP A 536 -9.16 -14.14 -27.69
C TRP A 536 -8.04 -15.14 -27.37
N GLN A 537 -7.37 -15.58 -28.43
CA GLN A 537 -6.24 -16.51 -28.38
C GLN A 537 -5.23 -16.13 -29.46
N LEU A 538 -3.95 -16.10 -29.09
CA LEU A 538 -2.82 -15.98 -30.01
C LEU A 538 -1.90 -17.17 -29.81
N VAL A 539 -1.68 -17.92 -30.88
CA VAL A 539 -0.67 -18.98 -30.92
C VAL A 539 0.64 -18.34 -31.42
N PRO A 540 1.75 -18.41 -30.67
CA PRO A 540 3.04 -17.93 -31.13
C PRO A 540 3.45 -18.60 -32.46
N PRO A 541 4.11 -17.88 -33.38
CA PRO A 541 4.54 -18.43 -34.66
C PRO A 541 5.43 -19.68 -34.56
N ALA A 542 6.42 -19.69 -33.67
CA ALA A 542 7.26 -20.84 -33.40
C ALA A 542 6.71 -21.66 -32.22
N GLU A 543 6.62 -22.98 -32.41
CA GLU A 543 6.19 -23.93 -31.38
C GLU A 543 7.24 -24.14 -30.29
N GLY A 544 6.86 -24.80 -29.20
CA GLY A 544 7.78 -25.18 -28.12
C GLY A 544 8.32 -24.00 -27.31
N ASP A 545 7.66 -22.85 -27.38
CA ASP A 545 8.10 -21.59 -26.79
C ASP A 545 8.13 -21.65 -25.26
N PHE A 546 9.26 -21.28 -24.66
CA PHE A 546 9.38 -21.14 -23.20
C PHE A 546 8.70 -19.84 -22.77
N ASN A 547 7.46 -19.98 -22.31
CA ASN A 547 6.60 -18.88 -21.86
C ASN A 547 6.77 -18.59 -20.36
N VAL A 548 8.01 -18.38 -19.90
CA VAL A 548 8.29 -18.00 -18.50
C VAL A 548 8.12 -16.50 -18.25
N PRO A 549 8.58 -15.59 -19.13
CA PRO A 549 8.43 -14.16 -18.88
C PRO A 549 6.97 -13.73 -18.73
N THR A 550 6.71 -12.86 -17.76
CA THR A 550 5.37 -12.31 -17.50
C THR A 550 5.02 -11.24 -18.54
N PRO A 551 3.84 -11.28 -19.18
CA PRO A 551 3.38 -10.18 -20.02
C PRO A 551 3.39 -8.85 -19.26
N VAL A 552 3.73 -7.76 -19.94
CA VAL A 552 3.75 -6.41 -19.33
C VAL A 552 2.71 -5.55 -20.01
N ALA A 553 1.71 -5.09 -19.26
CA ALA A 553 0.74 -4.11 -19.75
C ALA A 553 1.40 -2.73 -19.79
N VAL A 554 1.37 -2.08 -20.96
CA VAL A 554 1.90 -0.72 -21.13
C VAL A 554 1.20 -0.02 -22.30
N ASP A 555 0.90 1.27 -22.13
CA ASP A 555 0.22 2.12 -23.11
C ASP A 555 -1.09 1.55 -23.66
N GLY A 556 -1.84 0.76 -22.88
CA GLY A 556 -3.05 0.07 -23.35
C GLY A 556 -2.77 -1.08 -24.34
N GLY A 557 -1.52 -1.48 -24.50
CA GLY A 557 -1.07 -2.70 -25.17
C GLY A 557 -0.39 -3.67 -24.21
N VAL A 558 0.16 -4.75 -24.76
CA VAL A 558 0.91 -5.76 -24.00
C VAL A 558 2.21 -6.11 -24.68
N ILE A 559 3.31 -6.07 -23.92
CA ILE A 559 4.60 -6.62 -24.33
C ILE A 559 4.66 -8.07 -23.89
N VAL A 560 5.08 -8.94 -24.80
CA VAL A 560 5.38 -10.33 -24.53
C VAL A 560 6.78 -10.66 -25.04
N SER A 561 7.54 -11.38 -24.24
CA SER A 561 8.91 -11.80 -24.55
C SER A 561 9.03 -13.28 -24.27
N THR A 562 9.54 -14.05 -25.23
CA THR A 562 9.70 -15.51 -25.09
C THR A 562 10.89 -16.00 -25.91
N GLU A 563 11.45 -17.15 -25.52
CA GLU A 563 12.70 -17.72 -26.07
C GLU A 563 12.67 -17.91 -27.60
N ASN A 564 11.59 -18.44 -28.16
CA ASN A 564 11.56 -18.80 -29.58
C ASN A 564 10.96 -17.72 -30.49
N ASN A 565 10.32 -16.70 -29.90
CA ASN A 565 9.55 -15.71 -30.66
C ASN A 565 9.95 -14.26 -30.37
N GLY A 566 10.97 -14.03 -29.53
CA GLY A 566 11.48 -12.71 -29.22
C GLY A 566 10.47 -11.82 -28.49
N THR A 567 10.77 -10.52 -28.48
CA THR A 567 9.93 -9.50 -27.84
C THR A 567 8.99 -8.89 -28.85
N ARG A 568 7.70 -8.84 -28.51
CA ARG A 568 6.61 -8.40 -29.38
C ARG A 568 5.68 -7.50 -28.59
N PHE A 569 5.23 -6.42 -29.21
CA PHE A 569 4.26 -5.49 -28.65
C PHE A 569 2.93 -5.60 -29.40
N TYR A 570 1.88 -5.96 -28.69
CA TYR A 570 0.54 -6.13 -29.23
C TYR A 570 -0.38 -5.01 -28.77
N ARG A 571 -1.25 -4.57 -29.69
CA ARG A 571 -2.31 -3.59 -29.44
C ARG A 571 -3.66 -4.28 -29.40
N PHE A 572 -4.65 -3.57 -28.88
CA PHE A 572 -6.03 -4.03 -28.80
C PHE A 572 -6.92 -3.09 -29.59
N ASP A 573 -8.01 -3.62 -30.14
CA ASP A 573 -9.09 -2.80 -30.67
C ASP A 573 -9.93 -2.17 -29.55
N GLU A 574 -10.84 -1.25 -29.92
CA GLU A 574 -11.73 -0.58 -28.96
C GLU A 574 -12.58 -1.55 -28.13
N SER A 575 -12.89 -2.73 -28.69
CA SER A 575 -13.67 -3.76 -28.00
C SER A 575 -12.84 -4.56 -27.00
N GLY A 576 -11.54 -4.33 -26.91
CA GLY A 576 -10.61 -5.07 -26.05
C GLY A 576 -10.18 -6.41 -26.61
N ARG A 577 -10.33 -6.65 -27.92
CA ARG A 577 -9.77 -7.83 -28.58
C ARG A 577 -8.37 -7.51 -29.08
N ILE A 578 -7.44 -8.44 -28.87
CA ILE A 578 -6.06 -8.27 -29.33
C ILE A 578 -5.99 -8.23 -30.86
N ILE A 579 -5.17 -7.34 -31.40
CA ILE A 579 -4.82 -7.28 -32.83
C ILE A 579 -3.72 -8.32 -33.05
N ALA A 580 -3.99 -9.35 -33.87
CA ALA A 580 -3.13 -10.52 -33.98
C ALA A 580 -1.75 -10.24 -34.58
N THR A 581 -1.60 -9.17 -35.38
CA THR A 581 -0.31 -8.71 -35.87
C THR A 581 0.33 -7.80 -34.82
N PRO A 582 1.57 -8.09 -34.37
CA PRO A 582 2.24 -7.20 -33.42
C PRO A 582 2.47 -5.83 -34.06
N ALA A 583 2.26 -4.78 -33.27
CA ALA A 583 2.55 -3.41 -33.69
C ALA A 583 4.07 -3.15 -33.80
N ALA A 584 4.86 -3.91 -33.04
CA ALA A 584 6.31 -3.89 -33.09
C ALA A 584 6.87 -5.24 -32.63
N GLN A 585 8.05 -5.61 -33.11
CA GLN A 585 8.74 -6.83 -32.67
C GLN A 585 10.25 -6.68 -32.81
N TYR A 586 10.98 -7.37 -31.94
CA TYR A 586 12.43 -7.46 -31.96
C TYR A 586 12.87 -8.87 -31.56
N ALA A 587 13.46 -9.60 -32.52
CA ALA A 587 13.75 -11.03 -32.37
C ALA A 587 14.89 -11.30 -31.37
N ASP A 588 15.95 -10.48 -31.37
CA ASP A 588 17.16 -10.77 -30.59
C ASP A 588 17.00 -10.54 -29.07
N LEU A 589 15.86 -9.97 -28.62
CA LEU A 589 15.49 -9.99 -27.21
C LEU A 589 14.49 -11.12 -26.98
N SER A 590 15.03 -12.32 -26.82
CA SER A 590 14.28 -13.57 -26.62
C SER A 590 14.64 -14.26 -25.30
N PRO A 591 14.23 -13.70 -24.15
CA PRO A 591 14.59 -14.22 -22.84
C PRO A 591 13.90 -15.56 -22.52
N ASP A 592 14.66 -16.46 -21.90
CA ASP A 592 14.13 -17.73 -21.38
C ASP A 592 13.34 -17.53 -20.08
N THR A 593 13.88 -16.71 -19.17
CA THR A 593 13.35 -16.56 -17.79
C THR A 593 13.19 -15.10 -17.33
N VAL A 594 13.80 -14.15 -18.04
CA VAL A 594 13.83 -12.74 -17.62
C VAL A 594 12.56 -12.03 -18.06
N SER A 595 11.75 -11.61 -17.09
CA SER A 595 10.60 -10.74 -17.37
C SER A 595 11.07 -9.30 -17.60
N PRO A 596 10.71 -8.66 -18.72
CA PRO A 596 11.15 -7.30 -19.02
C PRO A 596 10.48 -6.28 -18.09
N VAL A 597 11.14 -5.13 -17.91
CA VAL A 597 10.54 -3.94 -17.28
C VAL A 597 10.45 -2.81 -18.30
N VAL A 598 9.47 -1.93 -18.11
CA VAL A 598 9.27 -0.77 -18.97
C VAL A 598 9.34 0.49 -18.14
N THR A 599 10.20 1.42 -18.55
CA THR A 599 10.33 2.75 -17.94
C THR A 599 10.88 3.72 -18.99
N CYS A 600 10.64 5.02 -18.83
CA CYS A 600 11.16 6.04 -19.76
C CYS A 600 10.80 5.79 -21.26
N GLY A 601 9.64 5.17 -21.55
CA GLY A 601 9.28 4.78 -22.92
C GLY A 601 10.18 3.70 -23.54
N ARG A 602 10.84 2.89 -22.71
CA ARG A 602 11.84 1.90 -23.12
C ARG A 602 11.61 0.55 -22.46
N VAL A 603 11.94 -0.51 -23.20
CA VAL A 603 11.84 -1.89 -22.74
C VAL A 603 13.22 -2.40 -22.38
N PHE A 604 13.40 -2.82 -21.14
CA PHE A 604 14.62 -3.44 -20.64
C PHE A 604 14.41 -4.92 -20.45
N GLY A 605 15.30 -5.72 -21.02
CA GLY A 605 15.28 -7.18 -20.88
C GLY A 605 16.66 -7.76 -21.19
N ALA A 606 16.86 -9.04 -20.90
CA ALA A 606 18.14 -9.69 -21.11
C ALA A 606 18.02 -11.01 -21.86
N ASN A 607 18.86 -11.16 -22.88
CA ASN A 607 19.19 -12.43 -23.50
C ASN A 607 20.60 -12.26 -24.08
N SER A 608 21.56 -13.04 -23.59
CA SER A 608 22.99 -12.92 -23.93
C SER A 608 23.49 -11.48 -23.76
N GLY A 609 23.23 -10.89 -22.58
CA GLY A 609 23.44 -9.48 -22.26
C GLY A 609 22.15 -8.68 -22.08
N LEU A 610 22.28 -7.48 -21.49
CA LEU A 610 21.17 -6.56 -21.24
C LEU A 610 20.88 -5.69 -22.47
N ARG A 611 19.62 -5.54 -22.83
CA ARG A 611 19.15 -4.74 -23.97
C ARG A 611 18.18 -3.66 -23.52
N CYS A 612 18.21 -2.53 -24.23
CA CYS A 612 17.22 -1.47 -24.14
C CYS A 612 16.62 -1.25 -25.53
N LEU A 613 15.30 -1.36 -25.63
CA LEU A 613 14.55 -1.11 -26.86
C LEU A 613 13.67 0.12 -26.70
N ASP A 614 13.48 0.88 -27.76
CA ASP A 614 12.58 2.04 -27.79
C ASP A 614 11.14 1.55 -28.03
N LEU A 615 10.25 1.71 -27.04
CA LEU A 615 8.87 1.26 -27.13
C LEU A 615 8.09 2.01 -28.22
N HIS A 616 8.36 3.30 -28.39
CA HIS A 616 7.60 4.18 -29.27
C HIS A 616 8.17 4.22 -30.70
N ASN A 617 9.40 3.75 -30.90
CA ASN A 617 10.05 3.63 -32.22
C ASN A 617 10.11 2.17 -32.70
N GLY A 618 9.04 1.42 -32.49
CA GLY A 618 8.89 0.09 -33.06
C GLY A 618 9.81 -0.97 -32.45
N LEU A 619 10.13 -0.87 -31.16
CA LEU A 619 11.07 -1.76 -30.45
C LEU A 619 12.48 -1.79 -31.07
N LYS A 620 12.89 -0.71 -31.75
CA LYS A 620 14.27 -0.61 -32.25
C LYS A 620 15.25 -0.65 -31.08
N PRO A 621 16.38 -1.36 -31.22
CA PRO A 621 17.40 -1.38 -30.18
C PRO A 621 18.01 0.00 -30.00
N VAL A 622 17.99 0.51 -28.77
CA VAL A 622 18.72 1.72 -28.36
C VAL A 622 20.17 1.33 -28.09
N TRP A 623 20.37 0.26 -27.31
CA TRP A 623 21.67 -0.32 -27.05
C TRP A 623 21.58 -1.78 -26.61
N HIS A 624 22.72 -2.48 -26.70
CA HIS A 624 22.94 -3.82 -26.15
C HIS A 624 24.28 -3.82 -25.40
N ARG A 625 24.25 -4.30 -24.16
CA ARG A 625 25.43 -4.42 -23.30
C ARG A 625 25.70 -5.89 -23.01
N GLN A 626 26.79 -6.39 -23.57
CA GLN A 626 27.31 -7.70 -23.23
C GLN A 626 28.38 -7.57 -22.16
N GLU A 627 28.14 -8.24 -21.04
CA GLU A 627 29.05 -8.31 -19.92
C GLU A 627 28.73 -9.59 -19.14
N ALA A 628 29.74 -10.27 -18.60
CA ALA A 628 29.56 -11.54 -17.90
C ALA A 628 28.54 -11.47 -16.75
N ALA A 629 28.46 -10.33 -16.05
CA ALA A 629 27.49 -10.13 -14.96
C ALA A 629 26.05 -9.91 -15.46
N LEU A 630 25.88 -9.50 -16.72
CA LEU A 630 24.59 -9.25 -17.37
C LEU A 630 24.18 -10.41 -18.30
N ASP A 631 24.93 -11.50 -18.25
CA ASP A 631 24.64 -12.73 -18.96
C ASP A 631 23.74 -13.62 -18.09
N ASP A 632 22.99 -14.54 -18.73
CA ASP A 632 22.06 -15.45 -18.04
C ASP A 632 20.86 -14.74 -17.34
N HIS A 633 20.28 -15.37 -16.31
CA HIS A 633 19.13 -14.88 -15.56
C HIS A 633 19.43 -13.57 -14.83
N LEU A 634 18.60 -12.56 -15.11
CA LEU A 634 18.55 -11.30 -14.39
C LEU A 634 17.15 -11.09 -13.79
N THR A 635 17.11 -10.42 -12.66
CA THR A 635 15.88 -9.79 -12.17
C THR A 635 15.95 -8.28 -12.38
N LEU A 636 14.84 -7.69 -12.82
CA LEU A 636 14.75 -6.27 -13.14
C LEU A 636 13.65 -5.61 -12.29
N ILE A 637 14.00 -4.50 -11.65
CA ILE A 637 13.07 -3.60 -10.95
C ILE A 637 13.28 -2.19 -11.51
N ALA A 638 12.22 -1.44 -11.77
CA ALA A 638 12.31 -0.08 -12.29
C ALA A 638 11.58 0.94 -11.40
N ASP A 639 12.03 2.18 -11.43
CA ASP A 639 11.19 3.35 -11.16
C ASP A 639 11.00 4.14 -12.46
N ASP A 640 10.47 5.36 -12.39
CA ASP A 640 10.20 6.18 -13.57
C ASP A 640 11.45 6.59 -14.37
N ASP A 641 12.65 6.53 -13.77
CA ASP A 641 13.90 7.04 -14.34
C ASP A 641 15.02 5.99 -14.46
N ARG A 642 14.99 4.94 -13.63
CA ARG A 642 16.11 4.03 -13.37
C ARG A 642 15.69 2.58 -13.42
N VAL A 643 16.68 1.73 -13.69
CA VAL A 643 16.53 0.28 -13.64
C VAL A 643 17.56 -0.29 -12.67
N LEU A 644 17.08 -1.03 -11.67
CA LEU A 644 17.87 -1.87 -10.80
C LEU A 644 17.91 -3.29 -11.37
N VAL A 645 19.10 -3.72 -11.76
CA VAL A 645 19.39 -5.07 -12.20
C VAL A 645 19.95 -5.85 -11.01
N ILE A 646 19.41 -7.04 -10.78
CA ILE A 646 19.96 -8.02 -9.85
C ILE A 646 20.44 -9.20 -10.70
N THR A 647 21.75 -9.43 -10.68
CA THR A 647 22.39 -10.48 -11.47
C THR A 647 22.24 -11.84 -10.79
N LEU A 648 22.41 -12.93 -11.55
CA LEU A 648 22.41 -14.28 -11.00
C LEU A 648 23.42 -14.44 -9.85
N ARG A 649 24.56 -13.75 -9.93
CA ARG A 649 25.62 -13.75 -8.89
C ARG A 649 25.37 -12.76 -7.75
N GLY A 650 24.18 -12.17 -7.66
CA GLY A 650 23.79 -11.29 -6.56
C GLY A 650 24.51 -9.93 -6.55
N GLU A 651 24.96 -9.46 -7.72
CA GLU A 651 25.37 -8.06 -7.90
C GLU A 651 24.13 -7.20 -8.20
N LEU A 652 24.04 -6.05 -7.55
CA LEU A 652 23.10 -4.98 -7.88
C LEU A 652 23.78 -4.01 -8.85
N ILE A 653 23.14 -3.72 -9.98
CA ILE A 653 23.61 -2.73 -10.95
C ILE A 653 22.47 -1.74 -11.17
N LEU A 654 22.70 -0.48 -10.80
CA LEU A 654 21.73 0.60 -10.98
C LEU A 654 22.07 1.37 -12.26
N LEU A 655 21.08 1.53 -13.14
CA LEU A 655 21.21 2.15 -14.45
C LEU A 655 20.37 3.43 -14.52
N ASP A 656 20.82 4.41 -15.32
CA ASP A 656 19.94 5.48 -15.79
C ASP A 656 19.15 4.97 -17.00
N GLY A 657 17.82 4.85 -16.86
CA GLY A 657 16.94 4.33 -17.90
C GLY A 657 16.77 5.29 -19.08
N ARG A 658 17.09 6.58 -18.91
CA ARG A 658 16.81 7.63 -19.89
C ARG A 658 17.90 7.77 -20.96
N THR A 659 19.07 7.18 -20.76
CA THR A 659 20.23 7.44 -21.60
C THR A 659 20.31 6.53 -22.83
N ASP A 660 20.72 7.06 -23.98
CA ASP A 660 20.87 6.29 -25.24
C ASP A 660 22.07 5.33 -25.24
N THR A 661 22.75 5.20 -24.11
CA THR A 661 23.79 4.20 -23.86
C THR A 661 23.51 3.51 -22.52
N CYS A 662 24.16 2.37 -22.27
CA CYS A 662 24.08 1.69 -20.98
C CYS A 662 24.88 2.47 -19.92
N THR A 663 24.24 3.44 -19.27
CA THR A 663 24.86 4.28 -18.22
C THR A 663 24.67 3.63 -16.86
N ILE A 664 25.75 3.03 -16.35
CA ILE A 664 25.77 2.46 -15.00
C ILE A 664 26.02 3.59 -13.98
N ILE A 665 25.05 3.83 -13.12
CA ILE A 665 25.14 4.82 -12.04
C ILE A 665 26.05 4.28 -10.93
N SER A 666 25.82 3.05 -10.50
CA SER A 666 26.55 2.40 -9.40
C SER A 666 26.34 0.89 -9.40
N ARG A 667 27.25 0.19 -8.73
CA ARG A 667 27.15 -1.25 -8.49
C ARG A 667 27.34 -1.57 -7.01
N LEU A 668 26.76 -2.67 -6.57
CA LEU A 668 26.93 -3.19 -5.23
C LEU A 668 26.82 -4.72 -5.23
N ARG A 669 27.90 -5.40 -4.81
CA ARG A 669 27.88 -6.85 -4.61
C ARG A 669 27.29 -7.20 -3.24
N LEU A 670 26.29 -8.10 -3.21
CA LEU A 670 25.62 -8.49 -1.96
C LEU A 670 26.20 -9.74 -1.29
N PHE A 671 26.84 -10.62 -2.07
CA PHE A 671 27.34 -11.90 -1.57
C PHE A 671 28.80 -12.09 -1.99
N ASP A 672 29.62 -12.55 -1.04
CA ASP A 672 31.07 -12.74 -1.25
C ASP A 672 31.36 -14.03 -2.05
N ASP A 673 30.52 -15.06 -1.92
CA ASP A 673 30.64 -16.38 -2.59
C ASP A 673 29.84 -16.48 -3.89
N ASP A 674 30.06 -17.56 -4.66
CA ASP A 674 29.21 -17.94 -5.80
C ASP A 674 27.80 -18.27 -5.33
N VAL A 675 26.93 -17.27 -5.42
CA VAL A 675 25.50 -17.38 -5.17
C VAL A 675 24.75 -17.49 -6.49
N GLU A 676 23.61 -18.18 -6.48
CA GLU A 676 22.61 -18.12 -7.54
C GLU A 676 21.35 -17.46 -6.97
N VAL A 677 20.96 -16.34 -7.57
CA VAL A 677 19.78 -15.54 -7.21
C VAL A 677 18.73 -15.68 -8.31
N TYR A 678 17.96 -16.77 -8.25
CA TYR A 678 16.79 -16.97 -9.12
C TYR A 678 15.49 -16.36 -8.55
N SER A 679 15.44 -16.22 -7.23
CA SER A 679 14.26 -15.69 -6.54
C SER A 679 14.12 -14.20 -6.80
N HIS A 680 12.97 -13.78 -7.34
CA HIS A 680 12.67 -12.36 -7.52
C HIS A 680 12.69 -11.65 -6.14
N PRO A 681 13.48 -10.58 -5.95
CA PRO A 681 13.56 -9.89 -4.68
C PRO A 681 12.29 -9.08 -4.42
N ALA A 682 12.12 -8.67 -3.17
CA ALA A 682 11.09 -7.71 -2.76
C ALA A 682 11.75 -6.38 -2.39
N LEU A 683 11.25 -5.27 -2.92
CA LEU A 683 11.72 -3.93 -2.58
C LEU A 683 10.60 -3.12 -1.92
N VAL A 684 10.83 -2.72 -0.66
CA VAL A 684 9.86 -2.05 0.18
C VAL A 684 10.49 -0.80 0.78
N GLY A 685 10.10 0.37 0.27
CA GLY A 685 10.81 1.61 0.58
C GLY A 685 12.27 1.47 0.17
N THR A 686 13.20 1.61 1.12
CA THR A 686 14.64 1.39 0.88
C THR A 686 15.11 -0.02 1.20
N ARG A 687 14.25 -0.89 1.72
CA ARG A 687 14.60 -2.25 2.14
C ARG A 687 14.49 -3.21 0.97
N LEU A 688 15.62 -3.69 0.48
CA LEU A 688 15.69 -4.77 -0.49
C LEU A 688 15.86 -6.10 0.24
N TYR A 689 14.94 -7.03 0.01
CA TYR A 689 15.02 -8.40 0.49
C TYR A 689 15.45 -9.29 -0.66
N VAL A 690 16.57 -10.00 -0.49
CA VAL A 690 17.16 -10.86 -1.52
C VAL A 690 17.40 -12.24 -0.96
N ARG A 691 16.91 -13.25 -1.67
CA ARG A 691 17.19 -14.65 -1.38
C ARG A 691 18.34 -15.13 -2.27
N GLY A 692 19.47 -15.44 -1.65
CA GLY A 692 20.55 -16.20 -2.28
C GLY A 692 20.35 -17.71 -2.15
N GLY A 693 21.37 -18.48 -2.53
CA GLY A 693 21.33 -19.94 -2.54
C GLY A 693 21.03 -20.57 -1.18
N SER A 694 21.64 -20.07 -0.09
CA SER A 694 21.47 -20.59 1.29
C SER A 694 21.24 -19.50 2.34
N SER A 695 20.96 -18.27 1.89
CA SER A 695 20.72 -17.13 2.79
C SER A 695 19.62 -16.21 2.28
N LEU A 696 18.95 -15.56 3.21
CA LEU A 696 18.05 -14.44 2.97
C LEU A 696 18.63 -13.21 3.66
N VAL A 697 18.72 -12.11 2.92
CA VAL A 697 19.27 -10.85 3.42
C VAL A 697 18.27 -9.73 3.27
N CYS A 698 18.30 -8.79 4.21
CA CYS A 698 17.67 -7.48 4.08
C CYS A 698 18.77 -6.42 4.04
N VAL A 699 18.75 -5.60 2.99
CA VAL A 699 19.74 -4.55 2.74
C VAL A 699 19.02 -3.21 2.64
N ASP A 700 19.59 -2.19 3.28
CA ASP A 700 19.17 -0.81 3.10
C ASP A 700 19.85 -0.20 1.88
N LEU A 701 19.07 0.17 0.87
CA LEU A 701 19.59 0.86 -0.31
C LEU A 701 19.79 2.36 -0.08
N GLY A 702 19.36 2.88 1.07
CA GLY A 702 19.47 4.30 1.42
C GLY A 702 18.39 5.18 0.80
N THR A 703 18.32 6.42 1.29
CA THR A 703 17.50 7.50 0.72
C THR A 703 18.44 8.58 0.25
N ASP A 704 18.42 8.88 -1.05
CA ASP A 704 18.88 10.18 -1.54
C ASP A 704 17.67 10.94 -2.09
#